data_AF-A0A5N6MXZ1-F1
#
_entry.id   AF-A0A5N6MXZ1-F1
#
_cell.length_a   1.000
_cell.length_b   1.000
_cell.length_c   1.000
_cell.angle_alpha   90.00
_cell.angle_beta   90.00
_cell.angle_gamma   90.00
#
_symmetry.space_group_name_H-M   'P 1'
#
loop_
_entity.id
_entity.type
_entity.pdbx_description
1 polymer ?
#
loop_
_entity_poly.entity_id
_entity_poly.type
_entity_poly.pdbx_seq_one_letter_code
_entity_poly.pdbx_strand_id
1 'polypeptide(L)'
;MGRFVVEKNSLTVSSPDSIKGNHDSAIGNFGIPQYGGSMAGTVTYPKENRKGCRKFDEFGISFKAKPGTLPTFVLVDRGDCFFALKVWNAQNAGASAVLVADDIDEALITMDTPEEDVASAKYIENITIPSALISKNFGEKLKKAISDGDMVNVNLDWRESVPHPDDRVEYELWTNSNDECGVKCDMLMDFVKNFKGAAQILEKGGYTLFTPHYITWYCPQAFTISKQCKSQCINHGRYCAPDPEQDFSTGYEGKDVVIENLRQLCVYKVANETNKPWVWWDYVTDFQIRCPMKDKKYNKECADAVIKSLGLDLRKIEKCMGDPNADSDNPLLKDEQDAQIGKGSRGDVTILPTLVVNNRQYRGKLEKGAVLKAICAGFEETTEPAACLSDDVETNECLENHGGCWHDKIANVTACKDTFRGRVCECPLVDGVQFKGDGYTSCEASGPGRCKINNGGCWHETRNGLSFSACSDNGNGKCACPSGFKGDGVNSCEDIDECKDKKACQCPECGCKNTWGSYECTCSSDLLYMRDHDTCISKRVAETKSAWTAVWIIILGLAMAAAGAYLVYKYRIRTYMDSEIRAIMAQYMPLDNQSEVVNHEEIEGNERWLKEFRESPVVRFLARAEEVLDEINETELKENSEPFRWKDKRYWKSIPHVIGPDGRPMPRKAIKTKKESDDKFSDFARQFFYGLCSHAANAQTRSELTLGHHRGDKMAVVTPVAGRELTNPPSDGISNLRFSNHSDNLLVSSWDKIVRLYDASENVLRGEFTHGGAVLDCCFHDDNSGFSASADNAVRRLVFNQEREDILGSHDAPVRCIEYSYATGQVVSGSWDKTLKCWDPRGASSQERTLVGTYTQPERVYSLSLVGNRVVVATAGRHVNVYDLRNMSQPEQRRESSLKYQTRCVQCYPNGTGYALSSVEGRVAMEFFDLSESGQSKKYAFKCHRKSEAGRDIVYPVNTIAFHPVYGTFATGGCDGFVNVWDGNNKKRLYQYSKYPTSIAALSFSRDGRLLAVASSYTYEEGDKPHEPDAIFVRSVNEVEVKPKPKVYPNPAT
;
A
#
# COMPACT_ATOMS: atom_id res chain seq x y z
N MET A 1 50.94 12.10 -11.03
CA MET A 1 49.89 11.98 -12.07
C MET A 1 48.96 10.89 -11.61
N GLY A 2 47.70 11.25 -11.35
CA GLY A 2 46.72 10.28 -10.86
C GLY A 2 46.36 9.23 -11.90
N ARG A 3 46.03 8.01 -11.46
CA ARG A 3 45.65 6.88 -12.33
C ARG A 3 44.14 6.75 -12.34
N PHE A 4 43.48 7.44 -13.30
CA PHE A 4 42.06 7.24 -13.56
C PHE A 4 41.84 5.86 -14.18
N VAL A 5 40.96 5.04 -13.60
CA VAL A 5 40.64 3.70 -14.09
C VAL A 5 39.17 3.67 -14.48
N VAL A 6 38.91 3.34 -15.74
CA VAL A 6 37.55 3.22 -16.28
C VAL A 6 37.03 1.83 -15.99
N GLU A 7 35.85 1.75 -15.37
CA GLU A 7 35.15 0.49 -15.20
C GLU A 7 34.67 -0.01 -16.56
N LYS A 8 35.02 -1.26 -16.87
CA LYS A 8 34.64 -1.91 -18.10
C LYS A 8 33.58 -2.96 -17.83
N ASN A 9 32.55 -2.98 -18.67
CA ASN A 9 31.62 -4.08 -18.78
C ASN A 9 32.06 -5.00 -19.93
N SER A 10 31.98 -6.31 -19.72
CA SER A 10 32.13 -7.31 -20.77
C SER A 10 30.90 -7.30 -21.67
N LEU A 11 31.05 -6.70 -22.85
CA LEU A 11 30.05 -6.76 -23.92
C LEU A 11 30.36 -7.97 -24.79
N THR A 12 29.46 -8.94 -24.83
CA THR A 12 29.62 -10.16 -25.63
C THR A 12 28.72 -10.11 -26.86
N VAL A 13 29.30 -10.22 -28.06
CA VAL A 13 28.54 -10.36 -29.30
C VAL A 13 28.28 -11.84 -29.55
N SER A 14 27.00 -12.24 -29.63
CA SER A 14 26.59 -13.63 -29.87
C SER A 14 26.37 -13.93 -31.36
N SER A 15 25.97 -12.94 -32.15
CA SER A 15 25.74 -13.01 -33.60
C SER A 15 26.00 -11.64 -34.24
N PRO A 16 26.51 -11.56 -35.48
CA PRO A 16 26.95 -12.65 -36.37
C PRO A 16 28.36 -13.20 -36.02
N ASP A 17 28.71 -14.39 -36.52
CA ASP A 17 30.00 -15.07 -36.23
C ASP A 17 31.24 -14.24 -36.63
N SER A 18 31.10 -13.29 -37.56
CA SER A 18 32.18 -12.42 -38.04
C SER A 18 32.71 -11.43 -36.99
N ILE A 19 31.89 -11.08 -35.99
CA ILE A 19 32.22 -10.12 -34.93
C ILE A 19 32.00 -10.68 -33.52
N LYS A 20 31.70 -11.99 -33.44
CA LYS A 20 31.47 -12.74 -32.21
C LYS A 20 32.68 -12.71 -31.28
N GLY A 21 32.42 -12.57 -29.98
CA GLY A 21 33.45 -12.53 -28.95
C GLY A 21 33.19 -11.46 -27.90
N ASN A 22 34.12 -11.35 -26.95
CA ASN A 22 34.06 -10.40 -25.85
C ASN A 22 34.79 -9.11 -26.25
N HIS A 23 34.15 -7.98 -25.98
CA HIS A 23 34.66 -6.64 -26.28
C HIS A 23 34.55 -5.76 -25.04
N ASP A 24 35.51 -4.84 -24.90
CA ASP A 24 35.51 -3.85 -23.83
C ASP A 24 34.47 -2.77 -24.11
N SER A 25 33.74 -2.38 -23.06
CA SER A 25 32.83 -1.24 -23.09
C SER A 25 32.89 -0.49 -21.76
N ALA A 26 32.81 0.83 -21.76
CA ALA A 26 32.84 1.64 -20.53
C ALA A 26 31.42 2.00 -20.09
N ILE A 27 31.09 1.72 -18.84
CA ILE A 27 29.77 1.99 -18.27
C ILE A 27 29.62 3.50 -18.00
N GLY A 28 28.45 4.07 -18.29
CA GLY A 28 28.15 5.46 -17.95
C GLY A 28 27.88 5.68 -16.45
N ASN A 29 28.14 6.90 -15.97
CA ASN A 29 27.81 7.34 -14.60
C ASN A 29 26.31 7.62 -14.38
N PHE A 30 25.44 7.22 -15.32
CA PHE A 30 24.00 7.47 -15.30
C PHE A 30 23.25 6.27 -15.90
N GLY A 31 21.96 6.15 -15.57
CA GLY A 31 21.19 4.92 -15.82
C GLY A 31 21.44 3.87 -14.74
N ILE A 32 20.79 2.71 -14.87
CA ILE A 32 20.83 1.64 -13.87
C ILE A 32 21.40 0.38 -14.51
N PRO A 33 22.72 0.12 -14.36
CA PRO A 33 23.31 -1.17 -14.71
C PRO A 33 22.71 -2.30 -13.89
N GLN A 34 22.54 -3.48 -14.51
CA GLN A 34 21.97 -4.65 -13.85
C GLN A 34 23.05 -5.45 -13.12
N TYR A 35 23.69 -4.85 -12.11
CA TYR A 35 24.71 -5.52 -11.28
C TYR A 35 24.19 -6.87 -10.75
N GLY A 36 25.01 -7.91 -10.86
CA GLY A 36 24.63 -9.29 -10.52
C GLY A 36 23.80 -10.02 -11.58
N GLY A 37 23.52 -9.39 -12.73
CA GLY A 37 22.73 -9.97 -13.82
C GLY A 37 23.30 -9.69 -15.22
N SER A 38 22.56 -10.12 -16.24
CA SER A 38 22.93 -9.90 -17.65
C SER A 38 21.71 -9.53 -18.49
N MET A 39 21.91 -8.81 -19.58
CA MET A 39 20.85 -8.41 -20.50
C MET A 39 21.26 -8.69 -21.94
N ALA A 40 20.52 -9.58 -22.60
CA ALA A 40 20.66 -9.86 -24.01
C ALA A 40 19.67 -9.02 -24.83
N GLY A 41 20.13 -8.46 -25.95
CA GLY A 41 19.31 -7.62 -26.82
C GLY A 41 19.83 -7.60 -28.26
N THR A 42 18.96 -7.18 -29.18
CA THR A 42 19.32 -6.99 -30.58
C THR A 42 19.69 -5.53 -30.84
N VAL A 43 20.84 -5.29 -31.46
CA VAL A 43 21.36 -3.96 -31.72
C VAL A 43 20.74 -3.37 -32.99
N THR A 44 20.19 -2.17 -32.87
CA THR A 44 19.61 -1.40 -33.97
C THR A 44 20.34 -0.07 -34.13
N TYR A 45 20.73 0.25 -35.37
CA TYR A 45 21.32 1.54 -35.73
C TYR A 45 20.31 2.36 -36.56
N PRO A 46 19.78 3.48 -36.03
CA PRO A 46 18.73 4.23 -36.71
C PRO A 46 19.28 5.00 -37.93
N LYS A 47 18.52 5.00 -39.03
CA LYS A 47 18.93 5.70 -40.27
C LYS A 47 18.92 7.22 -40.10
N GLU A 48 17.91 7.73 -39.40
CA GLU A 48 17.71 9.14 -39.06
C GLU A 48 18.08 9.39 -37.59
N ASN A 49 18.49 10.61 -37.24
CA ASN A 49 18.90 10.98 -35.88
C ASN A 49 20.02 10.07 -35.27
N ARG A 50 21.02 9.70 -36.07
CA ARG A 50 22.16 8.83 -35.67
C ARG A 50 22.94 9.32 -34.45
N LYS A 51 22.98 10.65 -34.23
CA LYS A 51 23.59 11.27 -33.05
C LYS A 51 22.70 11.24 -31.80
N GLY A 52 21.41 10.89 -31.90
CA GLY A 52 20.49 10.84 -30.76
C GLY A 52 20.21 12.17 -30.06
N CYS A 53 20.59 13.31 -30.64
CA CYS A 53 20.46 14.63 -29.99
C CYS A 53 19.04 15.19 -30.00
N ARG A 54 18.14 14.64 -30.83
CA ARG A 54 16.72 14.99 -30.90
C ARG A 54 15.85 13.81 -30.46
N LYS A 55 14.57 14.05 -30.19
CA LYS A 55 13.62 12.99 -29.85
C LYS A 55 13.38 12.10 -31.07
N PHE A 56 13.43 10.78 -30.89
CA PHE A 56 13.19 9.83 -31.98
C PHE A 56 11.72 9.80 -32.43
N ASP A 57 10.78 10.18 -31.55
CA ASP A 57 9.35 10.34 -31.88
C ASP A 57 9.11 11.38 -33.00
N GLU A 58 9.96 12.42 -33.10
CA GLU A 58 9.87 13.42 -34.17
C GLU A 58 10.10 12.82 -35.56
N PHE A 59 10.77 11.67 -35.63
CA PHE A 59 11.07 10.91 -36.84
C PHE A 59 10.15 9.68 -36.99
N GLY A 60 9.16 9.50 -36.10
CA GLY A 60 8.28 8.33 -36.09
C GLY A 60 9.00 7.01 -35.76
N ILE A 61 10.15 7.06 -35.09
CA ILE A 61 10.96 5.89 -34.73
C ILE A 61 10.60 5.44 -33.31
N SER A 62 10.24 4.16 -33.17
CA SER A 62 9.99 3.50 -31.87
C SER A 62 10.86 2.25 -31.76
N PHE A 63 11.47 2.06 -30.60
CA PHE A 63 12.33 0.92 -30.25
C PHE A 63 11.65 -0.09 -29.33
N LYS A 64 10.35 0.11 -29.02
CA LYS A 64 9.57 -0.81 -28.19
C LYS A 64 9.59 -2.22 -28.80
N ALA A 65 10.16 -3.17 -28.05
CA ALA A 65 10.18 -4.57 -28.46
C ALA A 65 8.76 -5.14 -28.52
N LYS A 66 8.52 -6.05 -29.46
CA LYS A 66 7.25 -6.79 -29.52
C LYS A 66 7.27 -7.90 -28.46
N PRO A 67 6.11 -8.29 -27.89
CA PRO A 67 6.03 -9.44 -27.00
C PRO A 67 6.68 -10.68 -27.64
N GLY A 68 7.63 -11.31 -26.94
CA GLY A 68 8.35 -12.50 -27.41
C GLY A 68 9.61 -12.25 -28.27
N THR A 69 10.00 -10.99 -28.52
CA THR A 69 11.28 -10.65 -29.17
C THR A 69 12.33 -10.14 -28.19
N LEU A 70 13.61 -10.27 -28.52
CA LEU A 70 14.68 -9.71 -27.70
C LEU A 70 14.52 -8.18 -27.54
N PRO A 71 14.89 -7.63 -26.37
CA PRO A 71 14.96 -6.19 -26.15
C PRO A 71 15.79 -5.46 -27.21
N THR A 72 15.39 -4.24 -27.57
CA THR A 72 16.11 -3.44 -28.56
C THR A 72 17.21 -2.61 -27.89
N PHE A 73 18.45 -2.81 -28.32
CA PHE A 73 19.59 -1.97 -27.94
C PHE A 73 19.87 -0.96 -29.05
N VAL A 74 19.94 0.32 -28.72
CA VAL A 74 20.14 1.38 -29.73
C VAL A 74 21.61 1.76 -29.81
N LEU A 75 22.17 1.67 -31.01
CA LEU A 75 23.51 2.17 -31.32
C LEU A 75 23.41 3.63 -31.78
N VAL A 76 24.16 4.54 -31.16
CA VAL A 76 24.22 5.96 -31.54
C VAL A 76 25.67 6.44 -31.65
N ASP A 77 25.91 7.48 -32.44
CA ASP A 77 27.22 8.10 -32.58
C ASP A 77 27.49 9.15 -31.46
N ARG A 78 28.74 9.23 -30.99
CA ARG A 78 29.20 10.19 -29.96
C ARG A 78 28.84 11.64 -30.28
N GLY A 79 29.25 12.20 -31.42
CA GLY A 79 28.81 13.53 -31.89
C GLY A 79 28.93 14.67 -30.85
N ASP A 80 28.17 15.76 -31.05
CA ASP A 80 28.41 17.04 -30.36
C ASP A 80 27.47 17.32 -29.17
N CYS A 81 26.60 16.37 -28.81
CA CYS A 81 25.63 16.53 -27.72
C CYS A 81 25.93 15.57 -26.57
N PHE A 82 25.46 15.91 -25.36
CA PHE A 82 25.76 15.17 -24.14
C PHE A 82 25.31 13.71 -24.19
N PHE A 83 26.12 12.81 -23.61
CA PHE A 83 25.82 11.38 -23.56
C PHE A 83 24.46 11.10 -22.91
N ALA A 84 24.16 11.74 -21.78
CA ALA A 84 22.90 11.56 -21.07
C ALA A 84 21.67 11.96 -21.91
N LEU A 85 21.76 13.02 -22.72
CA LEU A 85 20.65 13.45 -23.58
C LEU A 85 20.29 12.38 -24.64
N LYS A 86 21.30 11.71 -25.19
CA LYS A 86 21.10 10.63 -26.18
C LYS A 86 20.36 9.46 -25.57
N VAL A 87 20.79 9.07 -24.37
CA VAL A 87 20.21 7.94 -23.64
C VAL A 87 18.78 8.26 -23.23
N TRP A 88 18.52 9.48 -22.76
CA TRP A 88 17.17 9.96 -22.47
C TRP A 88 16.23 9.90 -23.69
N ASN A 89 16.68 10.38 -24.85
CA ASN A 89 15.87 10.35 -26.07
C ASN A 89 15.60 8.91 -26.55
N ALA A 90 16.59 8.02 -26.47
CA ALA A 90 16.44 6.62 -26.84
C ALA A 90 15.49 5.88 -25.88
N GLN A 91 15.59 6.14 -24.58
CA GLN A 91 14.69 5.58 -23.56
C GLN A 91 13.23 5.96 -23.82
N ASN A 92 12.96 7.24 -24.10
CA ASN A 92 11.60 7.71 -24.39
C ASN A 92 10.98 7.03 -25.62
N ALA A 93 11.81 6.69 -26.61
CA ALA A 93 11.39 5.93 -27.78
C ALA A 93 11.28 4.42 -27.52
N GLY A 94 11.56 3.93 -26.31
CA GLY A 94 11.35 2.54 -25.89
C GLY A 94 12.58 1.64 -26.02
N ALA A 95 13.79 2.19 -26.08
CA ALA A 95 15.03 1.40 -26.05
C ALA A 95 15.24 0.76 -24.67
N SER A 96 15.89 -0.40 -24.63
CA SER A 96 16.21 -1.11 -23.37
C SER A 96 17.66 -0.92 -22.92
N ALA A 97 18.57 -0.57 -23.84
CA ALA A 97 19.93 -0.15 -23.54
C ALA A 97 20.48 0.72 -24.69
N VAL A 98 21.53 1.49 -24.42
CA VAL A 98 22.17 2.35 -25.42
C VAL A 98 23.67 2.08 -25.51
N LEU A 99 24.16 1.83 -26.72
CA LEU A 99 25.57 1.75 -27.05
C LEU A 99 25.98 3.04 -27.76
N VAL A 100 26.94 3.76 -27.21
CA VAL A 100 27.50 4.96 -27.84
C VAL A 100 28.80 4.59 -28.52
N ALA A 101 28.84 4.70 -29.85
CA ALA A 101 30.05 4.50 -30.62
C ALA A 101 30.92 5.76 -30.59
N ASP A 102 32.15 5.61 -30.11
CA ASP A 102 33.14 6.66 -30.16
C ASP A 102 33.50 7.01 -31.61
N ASP A 103 33.72 8.29 -31.89
CA ASP A 103 34.19 8.80 -33.17
C ASP A 103 35.70 9.14 -33.15
N ILE A 104 36.31 9.13 -31.96
CA ILE A 104 37.74 9.31 -31.72
C ILE A 104 38.38 7.95 -31.39
N ASP A 105 39.59 7.71 -31.90
CA ASP A 105 40.37 6.51 -31.55
C ASP A 105 41.18 6.80 -30.28
N GLU A 106 40.51 6.70 -29.13
CA GLU A 106 41.09 6.92 -27.81
C GLU A 106 40.81 5.77 -26.84
N ALA A 107 41.51 5.76 -25.70
CA ALA A 107 41.19 4.83 -24.64
C ALA A 107 39.77 5.13 -24.12
N LEU A 108 39.00 4.08 -23.83
CA LEU A 108 37.65 4.24 -23.29
C LEU A 108 37.67 5.17 -22.07
N ILE A 109 36.78 6.17 -22.09
CA ILE A 109 36.53 7.09 -21.00
C ILE A 109 35.23 6.75 -20.30
N THR A 110 35.11 7.13 -19.03
CA THR A 110 33.82 7.08 -18.34
C THR A 110 32.92 8.15 -18.93
N MET A 111 31.71 7.78 -19.35
CA MET A 111 30.70 8.77 -19.75
C MET A 111 30.21 9.49 -18.51
N ASP A 112 30.56 10.77 -18.40
CA ASP A 112 30.11 11.64 -17.33
C ASP A 112 29.31 12.83 -17.88
N THR A 113 28.70 13.59 -16.98
CA THR A 113 27.80 14.70 -17.28
C THR A 113 28.50 16.04 -17.10
N PRO A 114 28.22 17.03 -17.98
CA PRO A 114 28.78 18.37 -17.84
C PRO A 114 28.20 19.08 -16.60
N GLU A 115 29.03 19.87 -15.91
CA GLU A 115 28.70 20.52 -14.63
C GLU A 115 27.78 21.74 -14.77
N GLU A 116 27.64 22.31 -15.97
CA GLU A 116 27.11 23.67 -16.16
C GLU A 116 25.64 23.77 -16.56
N ASP A 117 24.90 22.67 -16.75
CA ASP A 117 23.52 22.75 -17.27
C ASP A 117 22.47 22.11 -16.34
N VAL A 118 21.76 22.97 -15.60
CA VAL A 118 20.63 22.63 -14.71
C VAL A 118 19.49 21.94 -15.46
N ALA A 119 19.36 22.16 -16.78
CA ALA A 119 18.38 21.47 -17.61
C ALA A 119 18.74 20.00 -17.83
N SER A 120 20.04 19.69 -17.79
CA SER A 120 20.57 18.34 -18.03
C SER A 120 20.40 17.40 -16.83
N ALA A 121 20.53 17.94 -15.63
CA ALA A 121 20.32 17.19 -14.38
C ALA A 121 18.89 16.59 -14.25
N LYS A 122 17.86 17.29 -14.76
CA LYS A 122 16.45 16.87 -14.64
C LYS A 122 16.09 15.60 -15.38
N TYR A 123 16.75 15.30 -16.51
CA TYR A 123 16.49 14.04 -17.21
C TYR A 123 17.41 12.92 -16.76
N ILE A 124 18.60 13.22 -16.23
CA ILE A 124 19.53 12.22 -15.68
C ILE A 124 18.88 11.41 -14.54
N GLU A 125 18.16 12.08 -13.65
CA GLU A 125 17.39 11.41 -12.58
C GLU A 125 16.36 10.39 -13.11
N ASN A 126 15.87 10.61 -14.33
CA ASN A 126 14.82 9.79 -14.95
C ASN A 126 15.37 8.73 -15.92
N ILE A 127 16.68 8.70 -16.20
CA ILE A 127 17.28 7.65 -17.02
C ILE A 127 17.38 6.37 -16.17
N THR A 128 16.71 5.31 -16.62
CA THR A 128 16.68 3.99 -15.99
C THR A 128 17.42 2.93 -16.81
N ILE A 129 17.57 3.13 -18.13
CA ILE A 129 18.25 2.14 -18.98
C ILE A 129 19.77 2.24 -18.88
N PRO A 130 20.50 1.11 -18.96
CA PRO A 130 21.96 1.11 -18.97
C PRO A 130 22.53 1.70 -20.26
N SER A 131 23.72 2.31 -20.14
CA SER A 131 24.46 2.86 -21.28
C SER A 131 25.93 2.48 -21.22
N ALA A 132 26.52 2.23 -22.40
CA ALA A 132 27.93 1.90 -22.53
C ALA A 132 28.59 2.61 -23.71
N LEU A 133 29.80 3.13 -23.50
CA LEU A 133 30.68 3.66 -24.54
C LEU A 133 31.52 2.54 -25.11
N ILE A 134 31.57 2.44 -26.44
CA ILE A 134 32.38 1.46 -27.15
C ILE A 134 33.40 2.14 -28.06
N SER A 135 34.54 1.48 -28.25
CA SER A 135 35.61 2.02 -29.11
C SER A 135 35.14 2.24 -30.55
N LYS A 136 35.76 3.20 -31.22
CA LYS A 136 35.49 3.52 -32.63
C LYS A 136 35.57 2.29 -33.54
N ASN A 137 36.65 1.52 -33.44
CA ASN A 137 36.86 0.32 -34.27
C ASN A 137 35.75 -0.71 -34.08
N PHE A 138 35.31 -0.94 -32.83
CA PHE A 138 34.23 -1.88 -32.56
C PHE A 138 32.87 -1.33 -33.01
N GLY A 139 32.59 -0.04 -32.78
CA GLY A 139 31.38 0.63 -33.26
C GLY A 139 31.22 0.56 -34.78
N GLU A 140 32.29 0.77 -35.55
CA GLU A 140 32.25 0.64 -37.02
C GLU A 140 31.99 -0.79 -37.48
N LYS A 141 32.52 -1.81 -36.78
CA LYS A 141 32.21 -3.21 -37.07
C LYS A 141 30.73 -3.53 -36.85
N LEU A 142 30.12 -3.02 -35.77
CA LEU A 142 28.68 -3.18 -35.51
C LEU A 142 27.85 -2.48 -36.59
N LYS A 143 28.17 -1.24 -36.94
CA LYS A 143 27.47 -0.49 -38.00
C LYS A 143 27.55 -1.20 -39.35
N LYS A 144 28.71 -1.77 -39.67
CA LYS A 144 28.91 -2.55 -40.90
C LYS A 144 28.03 -3.80 -40.92
N ALA A 145 28.07 -4.61 -39.86
CA ALA A 145 27.23 -5.81 -39.76
C ALA A 145 25.73 -5.49 -39.90
N ILE A 146 25.26 -4.42 -39.24
CA ILE A 146 23.86 -3.97 -39.34
C ILE A 146 23.53 -3.49 -40.77
N SER A 147 24.47 -2.82 -41.45
CA SER A 147 24.28 -2.33 -42.83
C SER A 147 24.29 -3.46 -43.86
N ASP A 148 25.06 -4.52 -43.61
CA ASP A 148 25.12 -5.74 -44.43
C ASP A 148 23.85 -6.61 -44.27
N GLY A 149 22.97 -6.26 -43.31
CA GLY A 149 21.69 -6.93 -43.06
C GLY A 149 21.75 -8.02 -42.00
N ASP A 150 22.87 -8.16 -41.30
CA ASP A 150 23.04 -9.16 -40.24
C ASP A 150 22.27 -8.78 -38.98
N MET A 151 21.69 -9.78 -38.31
CA MET A 151 21.11 -9.62 -36.98
C MET A 151 22.22 -9.63 -35.93
N VAL A 152 22.45 -8.46 -35.32
CA VAL A 152 23.48 -8.28 -34.30
C VAL A 152 22.88 -8.47 -32.91
N ASN A 153 23.24 -9.56 -32.25
CA ASN A 153 22.80 -9.86 -30.89
C ASN A 153 23.96 -9.67 -29.92
N VAL A 154 23.69 -8.93 -28.84
CA VAL A 154 24.66 -8.54 -27.84
C VAL A 154 24.15 -8.90 -26.45
N ASN A 155 25.03 -9.40 -25.60
CA ASN A 155 24.80 -9.60 -24.18
C ASN A 155 25.69 -8.63 -23.39
N LEU A 156 25.07 -7.84 -22.52
CA LEU A 156 25.75 -7.02 -21.53
C LEU A 156 25.75 -7.79 -20.20
N ASP A 157 26.92 -8.09 -19.63
CA ASP A 157 27.05 -9.00 -18.50
C ASP A 157 27.72 -8.34 -17.30
N TRP A 158 26.93 -8.04 -16.26
CA TRP A 158 27.39 -7.37 -15.05
C TRP A 158 27.54 -8.30 -13.84
N ARG A 159 27.50 -9.63 -14.05
CA ARG A 159 27.60 -10.60 -12.95
C ARG A 159 28.92 -10.46 -12.17
N GLU A 160 30.01 -10.27 -12.90
CA GLU A 160 31.37 -10.14 -12.34
C GLU A 160 31.89 -8.68 -12.31
N SER A 161 31.01 -7.69 -12.43
CA SER A 161 31.42 -6.27 -12.40
C SER A 161 31.88 -5.82 -11.01
N VAL A 162 31.34 -6.45 -9.95
CA VAL A 162 31.73 -6.22 -8.56
C VAL A 162 32.40 -7.50 -8.04
N PRO A 163 33.61 -7.42 -7.47
CA PRO A 163 34.27 -8.59 -6.90
C PRO A 163 33.60 -8.99 -5.59
N HIS A 164 33.63 -10.29 -5.27
CA HIS A 164 33.08 -10.90 -4.05
C HIS A 164 34.18 -11.72 -3.34
N PRO A 165 35.11 -11.07 -2.62
CA PRO A 165 36.28 -11.75 -2.06
C PRO A 165 35.95 -12.63 -0.84
N ASP A 166 34.89 -12.31 -0.09
CA ASP A 166 34.40 -13.06 1.07
C ASP A 166 32.89 -12.83 1.29
N ASP A 167 32.33 -13.42 2.36
CA ASP A 167 30.91 -13.33 2.75
C ASP A 167 30.47 -11.92 3.24
N ARG A 168 31.36 -10.92 3.20
CA ARG A 168 31.09 -9.54 3.60
C ARG A 168 31.39 -8.58 2.46
N VAL A 169 30.67 -7.47 2.46
CA VAL A 169 30.87 -6.43 1.45
C VAL A 169 31.42 -5.18 2.10
N GLU A 170 32.62 -4.78 1.68
CA GLU A 170 33.17 -3.48 2.01
C GLU A 170 32.66 -2.43 1.01
N TYR A 171 32.13 -1.33 1.52
CA TYR A 171 31.75 -0.22 0.66
C TYR A 171 32.12 1.13 1.25
N GLU A 172 32.48 2.05 0.36
CA GLU A 172 32.94 3.39 0.68
C GLU A 172 32.02 4.42 0.01
N LEU A 173 31.72 5.51 0.72
CA LEU A 173 31.02 6.66 0.14
C LEU A 173 31.94 7.87 0.15
N TRP A 174 32.42 8.26 -1.03
CA TRP A 174 33.19 9.47 -1.25
C TRP A 174 32.24 10.63 -1.53
N THR A 175 32.25 11.63 -0.64
CA THR A 175 31.27 12.70 -0.65
C THR A 175 31.84 14.03 -0.14
N ASN A 176 30.99 15.05 -0.05
CA ASN A 176 31.28 16.33 0.58
C ASN A 176 30.10 16.74 1.49
N SER A 177 30.34 17.46 2.58
CA SER A 177 29.29 17.92 3.50
C SER A 177 28.50 19.14 3.02
N ASN A 178 28.90 19.72 1.88
CA ASN A 178 28.19 20.84 1.26
C ASN A 178 26.75 20.45 0.84
N ASP A 179 25.77 21.30 1.18
CA ASP A 179 24.36 21.15 0.81
C ASP A 179 23.87 22.23 -0.20
N GLU A 180 24.75 23.14 -0.61
CA GLU A 180 24.52 24.15 -1.64
C GLU A 180 25.49 23.96 -2.81
N CYS A 181 25.14 23.08 -3.76
CA CYS A 181 25.86 22.94 -5.04
C CYS A 181 24.93 22.57 -6.21
N GLY A 182 23.65 22.91 -6.09
CA GLY A 182 22.62 22.54 -7.04
C GLY A 182 22.25 21.06 -6.99
N VAL A 183 21.86 20.49 -8.14
CA VAL A 183 21.21 19.18 -8.22
C VAL A 183 22.10 18.02 -7.75
N LYS A 184 23.44 18.13 -7.86
CA LYS A 184 24.35 17.10 -7.34
C LYS A 184 24.26 16.97 -5.82
N CYS A 185 24.16 18.08 -5.10
CA CYS A 185 23.97 18.08 -3.66
C CYS A 185 22.58 17.57 -3.29
N ASP A 186 21.53 17.96 -4.01
CA ASP A 186 20.17 17.47 -3.79
C ASP A 186 20.06 15.95 -3.98
N MET A 187 20.61 15.41 -5.08
CA MET A 187 20.66 13.95 -5.34
C MET A 187 21.41 13.20 -4.25
N LEU A 188 22.55 13.74 -3.78
CA LEU A 188 23.33 13.14 -2.71
C LEU A 188 22.56 13.15 -1.37
N MET A 189 21.91 14.26 -1.03
CA MET A 189 21.10 14.37 0.19
C MET A 189 19.93 13.38 0.17
N ASP A 190 19.23 13.28 -0.95
CA ASP A 190 18.13 12.33 -1.13
C ASP A 190 18.64 10.88 -1.04
N PHE A 191 19.78 10.57 -1.66
CA PHE A 191 20.40 9.25 -1.54
C PHE A 191 20.74 8.91 -0.09
N VAL A 192 21.48 9.77 0.63
CA VAL A 192 21.91 9.52 2.01
C VAL A 192 20.69 9.31 2.93
N LYS A 193 19.65 10.13 2.75
CA LYS A 193 18.39 10.02 3.51
C LYS A 193 17.64 8.72 3.23
N ASN A 194 17.50 8.33 1.97
CA ASN A 194 16.72 7.15 1.57
C ASN A 194 17.48 5.84 1.81
N PHE A 195 18.82 5.86 1.69
CA PHE A 195 19.67 4.69 1.85
C PHE A 195 20.00 4.37 3.32
N LYS A 196 19.92 5.37 4.23
CA LYS A 196 20.17 5.23 5.68
C LYS A 196 19.56 3.97 6.29
N GLY A 197 18.28 3.67 6.01
CA GLY A 197 17.60 2.50 6.57
C GLY A 197 18.23 1.17 6.14
N ALA A 198 18.57 1.05 4.85
CA ALA A 198 19.21 -0.14 4.31
C ALA A 198 20.63 -0.32 4.85
N ALA A 199 21.42 0.77 4.87
CA ALA A 199 22.77 0.78 5.44
C ALA A 199 22.78 0.34 6.91
N GLN A 200 21.86 0.88 7.73
CA GLN A 200 21.73 0.51 9.13
C GLN A 200 21.39 -0.98 9.33
N ILE A 201 20.57 -1.58 8.48
CA ILE A 201 20.23 -3.01 8.55
C ILE A 201 21.46 -3.86 8.23
N LEU A 202 22.17 -3.53 7.15
CA LEU A 202 23.36 -4.26 6.71
C LEU A 202 24.50 -4.19 7.74
N GLU A 203 24.80 -3.00 8.25
CA GLU A 203 25.87 -2.78 9.23
C GLU A 203 25.55 -3.39 10.60
N LYS A 204 24.30 -3.26 11.10
CA LYS A 204 23.90 -3.89 12.38
C LYS A 204 23.89 -5.42 12.29
N GLY A 205 23.61 -5.96 11.12
CA GLY A 205 23.69 -7.40 10.86
C GLY A 205 25.11 -7.93 10.72
N GLY A 206 26.12 -7.06 10.62
CA GLY A 206 27.52 -7.45 10.41
C GLY A 206 27.83 -7.95 9.00
N TYR A 207 26.93 -7.73 8.04
CA TYR A 207 27.06 -8.19 6.66
C TYR A 207 27.99 -7.28 5.83
N THR A 208 28.12 -6.01 6.22
CA THR A 208 28.91 -5.03 5.48
C THR A 208 29.84 -4.23 6.37
N LEU A 209 30.91 -3.70 5.77
CA LEU A 209 31.83 -2.74 6.39
C LEU A 209 31.78 -1.43 5.61
N PHE A 210 31.10 -0.44 6.17
CA PHE A 210 30.95 0.88 5.58
C PHE A 210 32.04 1.85 6.04
N THR A 211 32.64 2.61 5.13
CA THR A 211 33.55 3.74 5.47
C THR A 211 33.19 5.02 4.71
N PRO A 212 32.89 6.14 5.39
CA PRO A 212 32.70 7.43 4.72
C PRO A 212 34.04 8.11 4.43
N HIS A 213 34.16 8.71 3.24
CA HIS A 213 35.34 9.46 2.82
C HIS A 213 34.96 10.84 2.29
N TYR A 214 35.86 11.80 2.48
CA TYR A 214 35.68 13.18 2.05
C TYR A 214 36.87 13.65 1.24
N ILE A 215 36.58 14.08 0.01
CA ILE A 215 37.64 14.55 -0.88
C ILE A 215 38.25 15.83 -0.30
N THR A 216 39.58 15.92 -0.30
CA THR A 216 40.27 17.16 0.04
C THR A 216 41.29 17.50 -1.04
N TRP A 217 41.25 18.74 -1.48
CA TRP A 217 42.21 19.26 -2.44
C TRP A 217 43.37 19.93 -1.70
N TYR A 218 44.43 20.23 -2.42
CA TYR A 218 45.51 21.06 -1.91
C TYR A 218 45.74 22.24 -2.84
N CYS A 219 46.14 23.34 -2.23
CA CYS A 219 46.51 24.57 -2.92
C CYS A 219 48.03 24.55 -3.17
N PRO A 220 48.49 24.73 -4.43
CA PRO A 220 49.91 24.71 -4.74
C PRO A 220 50.66 25.81 -3.96
N GLN A 221 51.90 25.53 -3.54
CA GLN A 221 52.69 26.42 -2.68
C GLN A 221 52.78 27.87 -3.19
N ALA A 222 52.85 28.06 -4.51
CA ALA A 222 52.90 29.37 -5.15
C ALA A 222 51.64 30.24 -4.93
N PHE A 223 50.50 29.64 -4.60
CA PHE A 223 49.21 30.31 -4.44
C PHE A 223 48.70 30.33 -2.99
N THR A 224 49.48 29.84 -2.03
CA THR A 224 49.11 29.77 -0.60
C THR A 224 48.76 31.12 0.02
N ILE A 225 49.33 32.21 -0.51
CA ILE A 225 49.09 33.58 -0.03
C ILE A 225 47.84 34.20 -0.69
N SER A 226 47.34 33.62 -1.78
CA SER A 226 46.19 34.14 -2.53
C SER A 226 44.91 34.15 -1.69
N LYS A 227 44.00 35.08 -2.01
CA LYS A 227 42.70 35.18 -1.33
C LYS A 227 41.88 33.90 -1.51
N GLN A 228 41.88 33.33 -2.72
CA GLN A 228 41.14 32.11 -3.04
C GLN A 228 41.61 30.91 -2.22
N CYS A 229 42.92 30.75 -2.06
CA CYS A 229 43.49 29.67 -1.26
C CYS A 229 43.18 29.83 0.23
N LYS A 230 43.25 31.06 0.76
CA LYS A 230 42.93 31.33 2.16
C LYS A 230 41.46 31.13 2.52
N SER A 231 40.53 31.38 1.60
CA SER A 231 39.11 31.14 1.84
C SER A 231 38.75 29.65 1.72
N GLN A 232 39.34 28.94 0.76
CA GLN A 232 38.99 27.54 0.51
C GLN A 232 39.70 26.51 1.38
N CYS A 233 40.80 26.89 2.05
CA CYS A 233 41.70 25.93 2.67
C CYS A 233 42.00 26.20 4.15
N ILE A 234 42.33 25.12 4.86
CA ILE A 234 42.97 25.13 6.19
C ILE A 234 44.45 24.69 6.09
N ASN A 235 45.21 24.83 7.18
CA ASN A 235 46.61 24.42 7.31
C ASN A 235 47.53 24.93 6.18
N HIS A 236 47.45 26.24 5.89
CA HIS A 236 48.21 26.91 4.81
C HIS A 236 48.06 26.26 3.43
N GLY A 237 46.86 25.83 3.08
CA GLY A 237 46.57 25.30 1.75
C GLY A 237 46.75 23.79 1.61
N ARG A 238 47.00 23.05 2.71
CA ARG A 238 47.14 21.58 2.66
C ARG A 238 45.82 20.86 2.41
N TYR A 239 44.73 21.36 2.99
CA TYR A 239 43.41 20.75 2.88
C TYR A 239 42.40 21.80 2.47
N CYS A 240 41.75 21.60 1.34
CA CYS A 240 40.87 22.56 0.68
C CYS A 240 39.60 21.87 0.20
N ALA A 241 38.51 22.62 0.15
CA ALA A 241 37.29 22.24 -0.56
C ALA A 241 36.85 23.38 -1.48
N PRO A 242 36.16 23.06 -2.61
CA PRO A 242 35.56 24.08 -3.44
C PRO A 242 34.58 24.94 -2.64
N ASP A 243 34.47 26.21 -3.03
CA ASP A 243 33.49 27.10 -2.42
C ASP A 243 32.07 26.65 -2.77
N PRO A 244 31.20 26.49 -1.77
CA PRO A 244 29.87 25.92 -1.96
C PRO A 244 29.00 26.79 -2.87
N GLU A 245 29.00 28.11 -2.67
CA GLU A 245 28.13 29.04 -3.39
C GLU A 245 28.75 29.54 -4.70
N GLN A 246 29.98 29.09 -5.01
CA GLN A 246 30.80 29.60 -6.12
C GLN A 246 31.01 31.13 -6.08
N ASP A 247 30.82 31.74 -4.90
CA ASP A 247 30.95 33.17 -4.65
C ASP A 247 31.89 33.42 -3.46
N PHE A 248 33.12 33.84 -3.77
CA PHE A 248 34.15 34.12 -2.76
C PHE A 248 33.93 35.43 -1.97
N SER A 249 32.78 36.07 -2.09
CA SER A 249 32.47 37.37 -1.48
C SER A 249 31.38 37.32 -0.41
N THR A 250 30.47 36.33 -0.49
CA THR A 250 29.38 36.14 0.47
C THR A 250 29.08 34.66 0.64
N GLY A 251 28.71 34.24 1.85
CA GLY A 251 28.32 32.84 2.11
C GLY A 251 29.29 32.11 3.03
N TYR A 252 29.26 30.79 2.92
CA TYR A 252 30.23 29.89 3.55
C TYR A 252 31.43 29.70 2.66
N GLU A 253 32.62 29.60 3.24
CA GLU A 253 33.84 29.40 2.47
C GLU A 253 34.21 27.91 2.42
N GLY A 254 35.02 27.51 1.43
CA GLY A 254 35.48 26.12 1.32
C GLY A 254 36.16 25.57 2.58
N LYS A 255 36.83 26.41 3.37
CA LYS A 255 37.42 25.99 4.66
C LYS A 255 36.37 25.51 5.68
N ASP A 256 35.17 26.10 5.68
CA ASP A 256 34.09 25.73 6.60
C ASP A 256 33.58 24.31 6.25
N VAL A 257 33.57 24.00 4.96
CA VAL A 257 33.27 22.66 4.44
C VAL A 257 34.33 21.65 4.90
N VAL A 258 35.62 21.97 4.79
CA VAL A 258 36.70 21.09 5.28
C VAL A 258 36.59 20.82 6.78
N ILE A 259 36.23 21.83 7.58
CA ILE A 259 36.07 21.67 9.04
C ILE A 259 34.90 20.73 9.36
N GLU A 260 33.78 20.83 8.64
CA GLU A 260 32.65 19.93 8.84
C GLU A 260 32.94 18.51 8.32
N ASN A 261 33.63 18.36 7.18
CA ASN A 261 34.11 17.05 6.70
C ASN A 261 34.98 16.37 7.77
N LEU A 262 35.92 17.10 8.38
CA LEU A 262 36.74 16.61 9.48
C LEU A 262 35.88 16.21 10.70
N ARG A 263 34.85 16.99 11.02
CA ARG A 263 33.92 16.68 12.11
C ARG A 263 33.17 15.39 11.85
N GLN A 264 32.66 15.19 10.63
CA GLN A 264 31.94 13.98 10.23
C GLN A 264 32.84 12.73 10.25
N LEU A 265 34.09 12.85 9.81
CA LEU A 265 35.10 11.77 9.96
C LEU A 265 35.33 11.41 11.43
N CYS A 266 35.44 12.41 12.31
CA CYS A 266 35.60 12.17 13.74
C CYS A 266 34.36 11.57 14.40
N VAL A 267 33.15 11.97 13.98
CA VAL A 267 31.89 11.35 14.41
C VAL A 267 31.90 9.86 14.04
N TYR A 268 32.26 9.53 12.79
CA TYR A 268 32.36 8.14 12.35
C TYR A 268 33.41 7.36 13.16
N LYS A 269 34.61 7.92 13.36
CA LYS A 269 35.68 7.27 14.13
C LYS A 269 35.26 6.97 15.57
N VAL A 270 34.68 7.94 16.27
CA VAL A 270 34.20 7.77 17.64
C VAL A 270 33.04 6.78 17.71
N ALA A 271 32.14 6.81 16.73
CA ALA A 271 31.04 5.85 16.64
C ALA A 271 31.56 4.42 16.39
N ASN A 272 32.58 4.26 15.55
CA ASN A 272 33.22 2.97 15.27
C ASN A 272 33.96 2.41 16.49
N GLU A 273 34.66 3.26 17.26
CA GLU A 273 35.27 2.86 18.55
C GLU A 273 34.23 2.33 19.56
N THR A 274 32.96 2.74 19.42
CA THR A 274 31.84 2.23 20.23
C THR A 274 31.09 1.05 19.60
N ASN A 275 31.62 0.47 18.51
CA ASN A 275 30.98 -0.58 17.70
C ASN A 275 29.60 -0.20 17.14
N LYS A 276 29.42 1.08 16.78
CA LYS A 276 28.18 1.61 16.20
C LYS A 276 28.43 2.52 14.98
N PRO A 277 29.15 2.05 13.95
CA PRO A 277 29.50 2.87 12.78
C PRO A 277 28.27 3.49 12.09
N TRP A 278 27.12 2.80 12.14
CA TRP A 278 25.86 3.25 11.53
C TRP A 278 25.26 4.53 12.10
N VAL A 279 25.75 5.01 13.26
CA VAL A 279 25.35 6.30 13.85
C VAL A 279 25.82 7.48 13.00
N TRP A 280 26.85 7.29 12.17
CA TRP A 280 27.25 8.31 11.20
C TRP A 280 26.11 8.67 10.25
N TRP A 281 25.32 7.68 9.78
CA TRP A 281 24.14 7.93 8.95
C TRP A 281 23.08 8.78 9.68
N ASP A 282 22.93 8.57 10.99
CA ASP A 282 22.05 9.42 11.81
C ASP A 282 22.57 10.85 11.90
N TYR A 283 23.87 11.03 12.12
CA TYR A 283 24.49 12.37 12.20
C TYR A 283 24.36 13.13 10.89
N VAL A 284 24.78 12.56 9.75
CA VAL A 284 24.79 13.31 8.48
C VAL A 284 23.38 13.67 8.02
N THR A 285 22.39 12.79 8.22
CA THR A 285 21.00 13.07 7.89
C THR A 285 20.39 14.15 8.80
N ASP A 286 20.60 14.06 10.11
CA ASP A 286 20.10 15.08 11.04
C ASP A 286 20.82 16.42 10.86
N PHE A 287 22.13 16.41 10.57
CA PHE A 287 22.92 17.61 10.30
C PHE A 287 22.41 18.32 9.04
N GLN A 288 22.21 17.60 7.93
CA GLN A 288 21.65 18.18 6.70
C GLN A 288 20.27 18.82 6.93
N ILE A 289 19.42 18.21 7.78
CA ILE A 289 18.08 18.73 8.07
C ILE A 289 18.12 19.95 8.99
N ARG A 290 18.98 19.94 10.02
CA ARG A 290 18.96 20.94 11.11
C ARG A 290 19.94 22.10 10.89
N CYS A 291 21.02 21.86 10.15
CA CYS A 291 22.13 22.78 9.96
C CYS A 291 22.34 23.20 8.50
N PRO A 292 21.29 23.55 7.72
CA PRO A 292 21.47 23.84 6.31
C PRO A 292 22.21 25.16 6.08
N MET A 293 23.02 25.24 5.02
CA MET A 293 23.69 26.49 4.62
C MET A 293 22.67 27.59 4.27
N LYS A 294 21.54 27.21 3.64
CA LYS A 294 20.39 28.10 3.31
C LYS A 294 19.91 28.96 4.47
N ASP A 295 19.83 28.36 5.66
CA ASP A 295 19.32 29.03 6.87
C ASP A 295 20.45 29.67 7.70
N LYS A 296 21.67 29.71 7.17
CA LYS A 296 22.88 30.17 7.88
C LYS A 296 23.15 29.42 9.19
N LYS A 297 22.87 28.11 9.22
CA LYS A 297 23.06 27.23 10.39
C LYS A 297 24.23 26.25 10.26
N TYR A 298 25.02 26.36 9.20
CA TYR A 298 26.18 25.52 8.95
C TYR A 298 27.36 25.97 9.81
N ASN A 299 27.30 25.67 11.10
CA ASN A 299 28.28 26.11 12.09
C ASN A 299 28.51 25.05 13.18
N LYS A 300 29.53 25.31 14.01
CA LYS A 300 29.91 24.40 15.10
C LYS A 300 28.76 24.21 16.11
N GLU A 301 28.05 25.28 16.48
CA GLU A 301 27.00 25.22 17.49
C GLU A 301 25.87 24.28 17.09
N CYS A 302 25.48 24.32 15.81
CA CYS A 302 24.48 23.43 15.27
C CYS A 302 24.97 21.98 15.23
N ALA A 303 26.19 21.75 14.75
CA ALA A 303 26.82 20.43 14.73
C ALA A 303 26.89 19.80 16.13
N ASP A 304 27.33 20.56 17.13
CA ASP A 304 27.42 20.14 18.53
C ASP A 304 26.06 19.78 19.12
N ALA A 305 24.98 20.48 18.71
CA ALA A 305 23.63 20.16 19.12
C ALA A 305 23.15 18.82 18.54
N VAL A 306 23.49 18.54 17.28
CA VAL A 306 23.19 17.24 16.63
C VAL A 306 23.95 16.11 17.33
N ILE A 307 25.26 16.26 17.54
CA ILE A 307 26.11 15.29 18.26
C ILE A 307 25.52 14.93 19.62
N LYS A 308 25.13 15.94 20.41
CA LYS A 308 24.52 15.74 21.73
C LYS A 308 23.18 15.00 21.63
N SER A 309 22.36 15.32 20.63
CA SER A 309 21.07 14.65 20.45
C SER A 309 21.19 13.16 20.12
N LEU A 310 22.31 12.76 19.50
CA LEU A 310 22.62 11.36 19.19
C LEU A 310 23.35 10.63 20.33
N GLY A 311 23.61 11.31 21.45
CA GLY A 311 24.26 10.72 22.62
C GLY A 311 25.76 10.43 22.42
N LEU A 312 26.41 11.09 21.47
CA LEU A 312 27.85 10.96 21.22
C LEU A 312 28.68 11.87 22.16
N ASP A 313 29.88 11.42 22.54
CA ASP A 313 30.77 12.19 23.41
C ASP A 313 31.48 13.30 22.63
N LEU A 314 30.98 14.53 22.80
CA LEU A 314 31.52 15.73 22.20
C LEU A 314 33.03 15.90 22.46
N ARG A 315 33.52 15.56 23.67
CA ARG A 315 34.93 15.77 24.03
C ARG A 315 35.85 14.85 23.23
N LYS A 316 35.41 13.62 22.95
CA LYS A 316 36.17 12.69 22.11
C LYS A 316 36.24 13.16 20.66
N ILE A 317 35.14 13.73 20.14
CA ILE A 317 35.07 14.27 18.79
C ILE A 317 35.98 15.50 18.67
N GLU A 318 35.91 16.45 19.62
CA GLU A 318 36.80 17.62 19.63
C GLU A 318 38.28 17.22 19.76
N LYS A 319 38.59 16.22 20.61
CA LYS A 319 39.95 15.68 20.71
C LYS A 319 40.42 15.02 19.41
N CYS A 320 39.52 14.35 18.69
CA CYS A 320 39.81 13.75 17.39
C CYS A 320 40.08 14.82 16.32
N MET A 321 39.29 15.90 16.29
CA MET A 321 39.47 16.98 15.33
C MET A 321 40.79 17.73 15.55
N GLY A 322 41.22 17.88 16.81
CA GLY A 322 42.41 18.66 17.15
C GLY A 322 42.19 20.16 16.90
N ASP A 323 43.26 20.90 16.61
CA ASP A 323 43.18 22.29 16.16
C ASP A 323 43.14 22.34 14.62
N PRO A 324 41.99 22.67 13.99
CA PRO A 324 41.88 22.70 12.53
C PRO A 324 42.63 23.85 11.87
N ASN A 325 43.15 24.82 12.64
CA ASN A 325 43.90 25.96 12.13
C ASN A 325 45.41 25.82 12.35
N ALA A 326 45.86 24.80 13.08
CA ALA A 326 47.27 24.57 13.33
C ALA A 326 47.98 24.18 12.03
N ASP A 327 49.15 24.78 11.78
CA ASP A 327 49.96 24.49 10.60
C ASP A 327 50.73 23.16 10.70
N SER A 328 50.02 22.06 10.91
CA SER A 328 50.55 20.71 11.06
C SER A 328 49.72 19.70 10.27
N ASP A 329 50.25 18.50 10.03
CA ASP A 329 49.49 17.45 9.36
C ASP A 329 48.37 16.98 10.28
N ASN A 330 47.13 16.98 9.77
CA ASN A 330 46.03 16.34 10.47
C ASN A 330 46.01 14.85 10.04
N PRO A 331 46.15 13.89 10.97
CA PRO A 331 46.23 12.47 10.60
C PRO A 331 45.04 12.00 9.76
N LEU A 332 43.81 12.42 10.09
CA LEU A 332 42.63 11.98 9.36
C LEU A 332 42.58 12.56 7.95
N LEU A 333 42.80 13.86 7.79
CA LEU A 333 42.76 14.47 6.46
C LEU A 333 43.92 14.00 5.58
N LYS A 334 45.06 13.64 6.18
CA LYS A 334 46.16 13.00 5.47
C LYS A 334 45.79 11.59 5.01
N ASP A 335 45.16 10.80 5.90
CA ASP A 335 44.66 9.48 5.55
C ASP A 335 43.62 9.57 4.42
N GLU A 336 42.75 10.60 4.39
CA GLU A 336 41.83 10.85 3.28
C GLU A 336 42.55 11.13 1.96
N GLN A 337 43.61 11.96 1.96
CA GLN A 337 44.41 12.23 0.75
C GLN A 337 45.13 10.97 0.24
N ASP A 338 45.67 10.16 1.15
CA ASP A 338 46.32 8.89 0.81
C ASP A 338 45.29 7.85 0.33
N ALA A 339 44.11 7.83 0.95
CA ALA A 339 42.99 6.96 0.57
C ALA A 339 42.34 7.39 -0.75
N GLN A 340 42.42 8.66 -1.14
CA GLN A 340 41.91 9.14 -2.43
C GLN A 340 42.72 8.55 -3.60
N ILE A 341 44.01 8.30 -3.38
CA ILE A 341 44.92 7.68 -4.36
C ILE A 341 44.60 6.18 -4.43
N GLY A 342 44.12 5.75 -5.59
CA GLY A 342 43.77 4.36 -5.89
C GLY A 342 44.92 3.40 -5.79
N LYS A 343 44.68 2.24 -5.17
CA LYS A 343 45.57 1.07 -5.27
C LYS A 343 44.94 0.02 -6.19
N GLY A 344 45.77 -0.57 -7.06
CA GLY A 344 45.34 -1.65 -7.96
C GLY A 344 44.32 -1.24 -9.02
N SER A 345 43.17 -1.92 -9.06
CA SER A 345 42.11 -1.76 -10.07
C SER A 345 41.06 -0.69 -9.75
N ARG A 346 41.10 -0.07 -8.56
CA ARG A 346 40.11 0.95 -8.15
C ARG A 346 40.27 2.27 -8.90
N GLY A 347 41.52 2.66 -9.19
CA GLY A 347 41.85 4.00 -9.66
C GLY A 347 41.61 5.09 -8.60
N ASP A 348 42.03 6.31 -8.93
CA ASP A 348 41.87 7.47 -8.05
C ASP A 348 40.41 7.94 -8.04
N VAL A 349 39.97 8.47 -6.89
CA VAL A 349 38.67 9.13 -6.78
C VAL A 349 38.83 10.60 -7.09
N THR A 350 38.28 11.02 -8.24
CA THR A 350 38.38 12.39 -8.74
C THR A 350 37.01 13.06 -8.98
N ILE A 351 35.93 12.29 -8.90
CA ILE A 351 34.56 12.73 -9.17
C ILE A 351 33.73 12.51 -7.90
N LEU A 352 32.84 13.44 -7.58
CA LEU A 352 31.90 13.31 -6.46
C LEU A 352 30.45 13.47 -6.93
N PRO A 353 29.49 12.82 -6.24
CA PRO A 353 29.70 11.72 -5.28
C PRO A 353 30.16 10.42 -5.97
N THR A 354 30.98 9.60 -5.29
CA THR A 354 31.43 8.29 -5.79
C THR A 354 31.22 7.23 -4.71
N LEU A 355 30.61 6.10 -5.08
CA LEU A 355 30.52 4.92 -4.23
C LEU A 355 31.56 3.89 -4.69
N VAL A 356 32.20 3.20 -3.76
CA VAL A 356 33.11 2.08 -4.06
C VAL A 356 32.56 0.84 -3.37
N VAL A 357 32.48 -0.29 -4.06
CA VAL A 357 32.05 -1.59 -3.52
C VAL A 357 33.16 -2.60 -3.79
N ASN A 358 33.67 -3.27 -2.76
CA ASN A 358 34.78 -4.22 -2.80
C ASN A 358 35.95 -3.74 -3.68
N ASN A 359 36.40 -2.50 -3.44
CA ASN A 359 37.51 -1.87 -4.17
C ASN A 359 37.24 -1.62 -5.69
N ARG A 360 35.98 -1.57 -6.13
CA ARG A 360 35.54 -1.12 -7.46
C ARG A 360 34.62 0.09 -7.35
N GLN A 361 34.87 1.13 -8.15
CA GLN A 361 33.98 2.29 -8.20
C GLN A 361 32.65 1.90 -8.85
N TYR A 362 31.54 2.15 -8.19
CA TYR A 362 30.18 1.97 -8.70
C TYR A 362 29.88 2.97 -9.82
N ARG A 363 29.18 2.51 -10.86
CA ARG A 363 28.72 3.34 -11.97
C ARG A 363 27.21 3.23 -12.11
N GLY A 364 26.56 4.37 -12.27
CA GLY A 364 25.11 4.46 -12.43
C GLY A 364 24.48 5.46 -11.48
N LYS A 365 23.16 5.46 -11.45
CA LYS A 365 22.35 6.38 -10.64
C LYS A 365 22.47 6.06 -9.15
N LEU A 366 22.75 7.08 -8.33
CA LEU A 366 22.73 6.97 -6.87
C LEU A 366 21.29 6.93 -6.34
N GLU A 367 20.70 5.74 -6.38
CA GLU A 367 19.36 5.46 -5.88
C GLU A 367 19.39 4.25 -4.95
N LYS A 368 18.50 4.21 -3.95
CA LYS A 368 18.46 3.17 -2.92
C LYS A 368 18.48 1.75 -3.53
N GLY A 369 17.56 1.43 -4.44
CA GLY A 369 17.47 0.10 -5.04
C GLY A 369 18.67 -0.24 -5.93
N ALA A 370 19.14 0.70 -6.74
CA ALA A 370 20.27 0.50 -7.65
C ALA A 370 21.60 0.26 -6.91
N VAL A 371 21.85 1.04 -5.85
CA VAL A 371 23.04 0.88 -5.00
C VAL A 371 22.94 -0.37 -4.15
N LEU A 372 21.78 -0.65 -3.56
CA LEU A 372 21.58 -1.88 -2.79
C LEU A 372 21.80 -3.11 -3.68
N LYS A 373 21.33 -3.10 -4.93
CA LYS A 373 21.59 -4.16 -5.91
C LYS A 373 23.08 -4.36 -6.19
N ALA A 374 23.86 -3.27 -6.31
CA ALA A 374 25.31 -3.36 -6.49
C ALA A 374 26.03 -3.91 -5.25
N ILE A 375 25.61 -3.51 -4.04
CA ILE A 375 26.15 -4.06 -2.79
C ILE A 375 25.79 -5.54 -2.66
N CYS A 376 24.54 -5.92 -2.95
CA CYS A 376 24.10 -7.31 -2.96
C CYS A 376 24.89 -8.16 -3.96
N ALA A 377 25.21 -7.61 -5.13
CA ALA A 377 26.05 -8.28 -6.11
C ALA A 377 27.49 -8.52 -5.64
N GLY A 378 27.96 -7.79 -4.62
CA GLY A 378 29.29 -7.95 -4.03
C GLY A 378 29.42 -9.11 -3.04
N PHE A 379 28.32 -9.75 -2.63
CA PHE A 379 28.37 -10.96 -1.81
C PHE A 379 28.65 -12.20 -2.67
N GLU A 380 29.32 -13.20 -2.10
CA GLU A 380 29.42 -14.52 -2.73
C GLU A 380 28.02 -15.12 -2.95
N GLU A 381 27.83 -15.86 -4.05
CA GLU A 381 26.54 -16.48 -4.36
C GLU A 381 26.00 -17.29 -3.17
N THR A 382 24.72 -17.07 -2.81
CA THR A 382 23.98 -17.73 -1.71
C THR A 382 24.30 -17.28 -0.29
N THR A 383 25.22 -16.34 -0.10
CA THR A 383 25.60 -15.80 1.23
C THR A 383 24.85 -14.51 1.58
N GLU A 384 23.91 -14.07 0.75
CA GLU A 384 23.38 -12.73 0.80
C GLU A 384 22.32 -12.57 1.91
N PRO A 385 22.28 -11.42 2.60
CA PRO A 385 21.33 -11.19 3.67
C PRO A 385 19.90 -11.05 3.14
N ALA A 386 18.90 -11.29 4.00
CA ALA A 386 17.48 -11.08 3.66
C ALA A 386 17.15 -9.64 3.19
N ALA A 387 18.00 -8.66 3.53
CA ALA A 387 17.89 -7.29 3.02
C ALA A 387 18.06 -7.19 1.49
N CYS A 388 18.72 -8.17 0.86
CA CYS A 388 18.85 -8.29 -0.60
C CYS A 388 17.61 -8.91 -1.26
N LEU A 389 16.67 -9.46 -0.48
CA LEU A 389 15.41 -10.05 -0.94
C LEU A 389 14.22 -9.10 -0.69
N SER A 390 14.46 -7.79 -0.64
CA SER A 390 13.40 -6.80 -0.55
C SER A 390 12.82 -6.49 -1.94
N ASP A 391 11.54 -6.13 -2.02
CA ASP A 391 10.84 -5.70 -3.24
C ASP A 391 11.60 -4.67 -4.10
N ASP A 392 12.46 -3.85 -3.49
CA ASP A 392 13.28 -2.82 -4.18
C ASP A 392 14.44 -3.41 -5.02
N VAL A 393 14.78 -4.70 -4.83
CA VAL A 393 15.99 -5.35 -5.37
C VAL A 393 15.66 -6.69 -6.04
N GLU A 394 14.72 -7.44 -5.46
CA GLU A 394 14.30 -8.76 -5.93
C GLU A 394 13.76 -8.73 -7.35
N THR A 395 14.08 -9.75 -8.13
CA THR A 395 13.53 -9.94 -9.47
C THR A 395 12.35 -10.90 -9.38
N ASN A 396 11.19 -10.50 -9.89
CA ASN A 396 9.94 -11.25 -9.73
C ASN A 396 9.75 -12.31 -10.83
N GLU A 397 10.77 -13.12 -11.15
CA GLU A 397 10.64 -14.12 -12.21
C GLU A 397 9.72 -15.29 -11.84
N CYS A 398 9.50 -15.55 -10.54
CA CYS A 398 8.54 -16.56 -10.09
C CYS A 398 7.07 -16.19 -10.35
N LEU A 399 6.76 -14.92 -10.63
CA LEU A 399 5.40 -14.50 -11.02
C LEU A 399 5.01 -15.01 -12.41
N GLU A 400 5.98 -15.15 -13.32
CA GLU A 400 5.75 -15.64 -14.68
C GLU A 400 6.06 -17.13 -14.78
N ASN A 401 5.03 -17.95 -14.91
CA ASN A 401 5.12 -19.40 -15.08
C ASN A 401 5.87 -20.13 -13.93
N HIS A 402 5.98 -19.53 -12.73
CA HIS A 402 6.82 -20.00 -11.60
C HIS A 402 8.33 -19.96 -11.90
N GLY A 403 8.74 -19.07 -12.82
CA GLY A 403 9.92 -19.31 -13.66
C GLY A 403 9.88 -20.73 -14.24
N GLY A 404 10.82 -21.31 -14.95
CA GLY A 404 10.79 -22.78 -15.16
C GLY A 404 10.94 -23.70 -13.91
N CYS A 405 10.43 -23.37 -12.71
CA CYS A 405 10.54 -24.24 -11.51
C CYS A 405 9.35 -25.18 -11.32
N TRP A 406 9.55 -26.23 -10.51
CA TRP A 406 8.51 -27.17 -10.14
C TRP A 406 7.35 -26.48 -9.39
N HIS A 407 6.13 -26.90 -9.70
CA HIS A 407 4.92 -26.41 -9.05
C HIS A 407 3.88 -27.53 -8.90
N ASP A 408 3.37 -27.69 -7.68
CA ASP A 408 2.22 -28.54 -7.38
C ASP A 408 0.91 -27.74 -7.50
N LYS A 409 0.12 -28.07 -8.52
CA LYS A 409 -1.17 -27.41 -8.83
C LYS A 409 -2.26 -27.68 -7.79
N ILE A 410 -2.16 -28.77 -7.03
CA ILE A 410 -3.18 -29.20 -6.06
C ILE A 410 -2.92 -28.53 -4.71
N ALA A 411 -1.66 -28.51 -4.28
CA ALA A 411 -1.25 -27.87 -3.03
C ALA A 411 -0.95 -26.37 -3.17
N ASN A 412 -0.90 -25.86 -4.40
CA ASN A 412 -0.45 -24.49 -4.73
C ASN A 412 0.94 -24.16 -4.15
N VAL A 413 1.86 -25.13 -4.20
CA VAL A 413 3.24 -25.00 -3.69
C VAL A 413 4.19 -24.89 -4.88
N THR A 414 5.17 -23.99 -4.82
CA THR A 414 6.20 -23.84 -5.86
C THR A 414 7.59 -23.95 -5.26
N ALA A 415 8.51 -24.52 -6.04
CA ALA A 415 9.94 -24.52 -5.73
C ALA A 415 10.62 -23.23 -6.20
N CYS A 416 9.90 -22.30 -6.83
CA CYS A 416 10.47 -21.04 -7.25
C CYS A 416 10.66 -20.10 -6.08
N LYS A 417 11.90 -19.66 -5.88
CA LYS A 417 12.28 -18.62 -4.95
C LYS A 417 12.95 -17.50 -5.73
N ASP A 418 12.35 -16.33 -5.68
CA ASP A 418 12.94 -15.13 -6.26
C ASP A 418 14.19 -14.72 -5.45
N THR A 419 15.14 -14.11 -6.15
CA THR A 419 16.41 -13.62 -5.61
C THR A 419 16.73 -12.28 -6.28
N PHE A 420 17.78 -11.57 -5.86
CA PHE A 420 18.15 -10.35 -6.56
C PHE A 420 18.92 -10.56 -7.88
N ARG A 421 19.48 -11.77 -8.09
CA ARG A 421 20.20 -12.17 -9.32
C ARG A 421 19.29 -12.88 -10.34
N GLY A 422 18.00 -13.02 -10.04
CA GLY A 422 17.07 -13.84 -10.81
C GLY A 422 16.22 -14.70 -9.89
N ARG A 423 16.09 -15.98 -10.21
CA ARG A 423 15.36 -16.97 -9.41
C ARG A 423 16.19 -18.22 -9.17
N VAL A 424 15.90 -18.91 -8.08
CA VAL A 424 16.44 -20.24 -7.77
C VAL A 424 15.27 -21.22 -7.61
N CYS A 425 15.46 -22.44 -8.12
CA CYS A 425 14.51 -23.52 -7.91
C CYS A 425 14.97 -24.41 -6.74
N GLU A 426 14.35 -24.25 -5.58
CA GLU A 426 14.64 -25.02 -4.37
C GLU A 426 13.34 -25.58 -3.78
N CYS A 427 13.33 -26.86 -3.42
CA CYS A 427 12.13 -27.47 -2.86
C CYS A 427 11.76 -26.83 -1.50
N PRO A 428 10.52 -26.35 -1.33
CA PRO A 428 10.17 -25.51 -0.18
C PRO A 428 9.91 -26.33 1.09
N LEU A 429 9.86 -25.63 2.22
CA LEU A 429 9.37 -26.15 3.49
C LEU A 429 8.09 -25.41 3.87
N VAL A 430 6.93 -26.07 3.74
CA VAL A 430 5.60 -25.47 3.91
C VAL A 430 4.86 -26.22 5.03
N ASP A 431 4.31 -25.49 6.01
CA ASP A 431 3.54 -26.05 7.14
C ASP A 431 4.25 -27.19 7.92
N GLY A 432 5.58 -27.14 7.96
CA GLY A 432 6.43 -28.15 8.60
C GLY A 432 6.66 -29.41 7.76
N VAL A 433 6.17 -29.46 6.53
CA VAL A 433 6.42 -30.53 5.56
C VAL A 433 7.64 -30.19 4.71
N GLN A 434 8.65 -31.06 4.73
CA GLN A 434 9.87 -30.88 3.95
C GLN A 434 9.69 -31.51 2.57
N PHE A 435 9.92 -30.75 1.50
CA PHE A 435 9.97 -31.31 0.15
C PHE A 435 11.41 -31.64 -0.23
N LYS A 436 11.63 -32.73 -0.96
CA LYS A 436 12.94 -33.13 -1.48
C LYS A 436 12.87 -33.43 -2.98
N GLY A 437 13.86 -32.98 -3.74
CA GLY A 437 13.93 -33.17 -5.19
C GLY A 437 14.91 -32.22 -5.85
N ASP A 438 14.83 -32.09 -7.17
CA ASP A 438 15.70 -31.24 -7.98
C ASP A 438 15.21 -29.78 -8.10
N GLY A 439 14.00 -29.46 -7.61
CA GLY A 439 13.43 -28.11 -7.65
C GLY A 439 12.90 -27.68 -9.02
N TYR A 440 13.39 -28.28 -10.12
CA TYR A 440 12.98 -27.95 -11.49
C TYR A 440 11.83 -28.84 -11.98
N THR A 441 11.95 -30.15 -11.77
CA THR A 441 10.98 -31.12 -12.33
C THR A 441 10.30 -31.96 -11.25
N SER A 442 10.86 -32.02 -10.05
CA SER A 442 10.42 -32.87 -8.95
C SER A 442 10.67 -32.23 -7.59
N CYS A 443 9.63 -32.22 -6.75
CA CYS A 443 9.74 -32.04 -5.31
C CYS A 443 8.68 -32.93 -4.63
N GLU A 444 9.11 -33.92 -3.85
CA GLU A 444 8.21 -34.84 -3.16
C GLU A 444 8.18 -34.56 -1.66
N ALA A 445 6.98 -34.58 -1.07
CA ALA A 445 6.79 -34.40 0.36
C ALA A 445 7.42 -35.56 1.15
N SER A 446 8.33 -35.23 2.07
CA SER A 446 9.14 -36.18 2.82
C SER A 446 9.18 -35.82 4.30
N GLY A 447 9.17 -36.83 5.18
CA GLY A 447 9.28 -36.64 6.63
C GLY A 447 7.94 -36.54 7.39
N PRO A 448 7.99 -36.23 8.70
CA PRO A 448 6.82 -36.14 9.56
C PRO A 448 5.92 -34.97 9.13
N GLY A 449 4.63 -35.25 8.88
CA GLY A 449 3.66 -34.26 8.42
C GLY A 449 3.31 -34.32 6.94
N ARG A 450 3.92 -35.23 6.16
CA ARG A 450 3.60 -35.42 4.73
C ARG A 450 2.11 -35.67 4.45
N CYS A 451 1.37 -36.26 5.40
CA CYS A 451 -0.05 -36.52 5.24
C CYS A 451 -0.92 -35.24 5.32
N LYS A 452 -0.35 -34.10 5.74
CA LYS A 452 -1.07 -32.81 5.75
C LYS A 452 -1.26 -32.21 4.36
N ILE A 453 -0.36 -32.51 3.42
CA ILE A 453 -0.40 -31.98 2.06
C ILE A 453 -0.82 -33.10 1.12
N ASN A 454 -1.97 -32.93 0.46
CA ASN A 454 -2.55 -33.90 -0.48
C ASN A 454 -2.57 -35.36 0.04
N ASN A 455 -2.77 -35.55 1.35
CA ASN A 455 -2.73 -36.84 2.04
C ASN A 455 -1.49 -37.70 1.71
N GLY A 456 -0.34 -37.07 1.46
CA GLY A 456 0.90 -37.75 1.07
C GLY A 456 0.81 -38.53 -0.25
N GLY A 457 -0.16 -38.23 -1.12
CA GLY A 457 -0.44 -38.97 -2.35
C GLY A 457 -1.16 -40.31 -2.14
N CYS A 458 -1.73 -40.54 -0.94
CA CYS A 458 -2.40 -41.78 -0.58
C CYS A 458 -3.93 -41.65 -0.63
N TRP A 459 -4.61 -42.79 -0.82
CA TRP A 459 -6.07 -42.87 -0.87
C TRP A 459 -6.72 -42.33 0.42
N HIS A 460 -7.80 -41.57 0.25
CA HIS A 460 -8.66 -41.08 1.33
C HIS A 460 -10.10 -40.96 0.83
N GLU A 461 -11.06 -41.47 1.60
CA GLU A 461 -12.49 -41.39 1.28
C GLU A 461 -13.33 -41.11 2.53
N THR A 462 -14.40 -40.32 2.37
CA THR A 462 -15.37 -40.02 3.43
C THR A 462 -16.76 -40.45 2.99
N ARG A 463 -17.42 -41.32 3.77
CA ARG A 463 -18.78 -41.80 3.50
C ARG A 463 -19.56 -41.93 4.80
N ASN A 464 -20.80 -41.43 4.81
CA ASN A 464 -21.72 -41.46 5.96
C ASN A 464 -21.12 -40.89 7.27
N GLY A 465 -20.25 -39.88 7.19
CA GLY A 465 -19.65 -39.22 8.36
C GLY A 465 -18.40 -39.91 8.94
N LEU A 466 -17.95 -41.03 8.36
CA LEU A 466 -16.69 -41.69 8.69
C LEU A 466 -15.66 -41.36 7.59
N SER A 467 -14.43 -40.99 7.97
CA SER A 467 -13.33 -40.78 7.01
C SER A 467 -12.17 -41.73 7.28
N PHE A 468 -11.65 -42.35 6.22
CA PHE A 468 -10.54 -43.27 6.28
C PHE A 468 -9.41 -42.80 5.36
N SER A 469 -8.16 -42.93 5.82
CA SER A 469 -6.96 -42.54 5.08
C SER A 469 -5.96 -43.69 5.05
N ALA A 470 -5.31 -43.88 3.89
CA ALA A 470 -4.18 -44.79 3.72
C ALA A 470 -2.81 -44.14 4.00
N CYS A 471 -2.79 -42.85 4.39
CA CYS A 471 -1.55 -42.14 4.72
C CYS A 471 -1.15 -42.33 6.18
N SER A 472 0.13 -42.64 6.43
CA SER A 472 0.72 -42.69 7.76
C SER A 472 1.99 -41.85 7.83
N ASP A 473 2.07 -41.01 8.87
CA ASP A 473 3.24 -40.17 9.17
C ASP A 473 4.42 -40.96 9.78
N ASN A 474 4.18 -42.17 10.30
CA ASN A 474 5.19 -42.99 10.98
C ASN A 474 5.92 -44.00 10.05
N GLY A 475 5.57 -44.06 8.76
CA GLY A 475 6.11 -45.03 7.80
C GLY A 475 7.08 -44.44 6.77
N ASN A 476 7.87 -45.30 6.10
CA ASN A 476 8.85 -45.00 5.03
C ASN A 476 8.26 -44.40 3.74
N GLY A 477 7.26 -43.52 3.81
CA GLY A 477 6.68 -42.90 2.62
C GLY A 477 5.65 -43.75 1.86
N LYS A 478 5.37 -44.99 2.27
CA LYS A 478 4.45 -45.90 1.56
C LYS A 478 3.00 -45.75 2.06
N CYS A 479 2.04 -45.77 1.14
CA CYS A 479 0.61 -45.79 1.44
C CYS A 479 0.18 -47.22 1.81
N ALA A 480 -0.69 -47.36 2.81
CA ALA A 480 -1.21 -48.66 3.24
C ALA A 480 -2.67 -48.52 3.68
N CYS A 481 -3.55 -49.41 3.20
CA CYS A 481 -4.97 -49.34 3.54
C CYS A 481 -5.20 -49.56 5.05
N PRO A 482 -6.13 -48.81 5.67
CA PRO A 482 -6.50 -48.98 7.06
C PRO A 482 -7.18 -50.33 7.32
N SER A 483 -7.27 -50.72 8.59
CA SER A 483 -7.94 -51.98 8.99
C SER A 483 -9.40 -51.99 8.54
N GLY A 484 -9.87 -53.12 8.00
CA GLY A 484 -11.20 -53.25 7.37
C GLY A 484 -11.20 -53.00 5.85
N PHE A 485 -10.06 -52.62 5.27
CA PHE A 485 -9.92 -52.40 3.83
C PHE A 485 -8.76 -53.20 3.21
N LYS A 486 -8.87 -53.55 1.93
CA LYS A 486 -7.83 -54.21 1.12
C LYS A 486 -7.52 -53.39 -0.15
N GLY A 487 -6.25 -53.28 -0.53
CA GLY A 487 -5.88 -52.52 -1.73
C GLY A 487 -4.41 -52.11 -1.78
N ASP A 488 -4.06 -51.29 -2.77
CA ASP A 488 -2.71 -50.75 -2.98
C ASP A 488 -2.41 -49.51 -2.12
N GLY A 489 -3.44 -48.92 -1.49
CA GLY A 489 -3.33 -47.73 -0.64
C GLY A 489 -3.13 -46.42 -1.40
N VAL A 490 -2.93 -46.46 -2.71
CA VAL A 490 -2.66 -45.28 -3.55
C VAL A 490 -3.89 -44.91 -4.36
N ASN A 491 -4.48 -45.88 -5.07
CA ASN A 491 -5.61 -45.62 -5.97
C ASN A 491 -6.93 -46.18 -5.43
N SER A 492 -6.89 -47.26 -4.65
CA SER A 492 -8.11 -47.83 -4.06
C SER A 492 -7.86 -48.60 -2.76
N CYS A 493 -8.79 -48.45 -1.83
CA CYS A 493 -8.97 -49.34 -0.68
C CYS A 493 -10.43 -49.81 -0.67
N GLU A 494 -10.64 -51.11 -0.89
CA GLU A 494 -11.97 -51.74 -0.93
C GLU A 494 -12.34 -52.30 0.44
N ASP A 495 -13.60 -52.11 0.84
CA ASP A 495 -14.18 -52.64 2.08
C ASP A 495 -14.08 -54.18 2.12
N ILE A 496 -13.65 -54.71 3.25
CA ILE A 496 -13.62 -56.15 3.51
C ILE A 496 -14.96 -56.52 4.14
N ASP A 497 -15.70 -57.44 3.53
CA ASP A 497 -16.92 -57.98 4.14
C ASP A 497 -16.55 -59.07 5.15
N GLU A 498 -16.29 -58.68 6.41
CA GLU A 498 -15.85 -59.64 7.44
C GLU A 498 -16.90 -60.70 7.76
N CYS A 499 -18.19 -60.41 7.53
CA CYS A 499 -19.31 -61.35 7.70
C CYS A 499 -19.26 -62.45 6.64
N LYS A 500 -18.99 -62.10 5.38
CA LYS A 500 -18.90 -63.06 4.27
C LYS A 500 -17.61 -63.88 4.32
N ASP A 501 -16.52 -63.24 4.73
CA ASP A 501 -15.20 -63.87 4.90
C ASP A 501 -15.11 -64.77 6.16
N LYS A 502 -16.16 -64.80 6.99
CA LYS A 502 -16.23 -65.50 8.28
C LYS A 502 -15.06 -65.17 9.22
N LYS A 503 -14.55 -63.94 9.16
CA LYS A 503 -13.45 -63.51 10.05
C LYS A 503 -13.95 -63.05 11.42
N ALA A 504 -15.25 -62.79 11.57
CA ALA A 504 -15.89 -62.37 12.81
C ALA A 504 -17.35 -62.87 12.93
N CYS A 505 -17.91 -62.83 14.15
CA CYS A 505 -19.27 -63.26 14.51
C CYS A 505 -19.58 -64.73 14.17
N GLN A 506 -18.76 -65.68 14.64
CA GLN A 506 -18.92 -67.11 14.34
C GLN A 506 -19.86 -67.86 15.30
N CYS A 507 -20.42 -67.21 16.32
CA CYS A 507 -21.32 -67.89 17.25
C CYS A 507 -22.64 -68.38 16.60
N PRO A 508 -23.20 -69.52 17.06
CA PRO A 508 -24.40 -70.12 16.47
C PRO A 508 -25.67 -69.25 16.54
N GLU A 509 -25.73 -68.31 17.49
CA GLU A 509 -26.90 -67.46 17.77
C GLU A 509 -26.66 -65.99 17.39
N CYS A 510 -25.65 -65.72 16.56
CA CYS A 510 -25.19 -64.38 16.21
C CYS A 510 -25.53 -64.00 14.76
N GLY A 511 -26.16 -62.84 14.58
CA GLY A 511 -26.35 -62.18 13.29
C GLY A 511 -25.21 -61.19 13.03
N CYS A 512 -24.51 -61.34 11.90
CA CYS A 512 -23.47 -60.42 11.44
C CYS A 512 -24.03 -59.44 10.41
N LYS A 513 -23.76 -58.15 10.60
CA LYS A 513 -24.09 -57.08 9.66
C LYS A 513 -22.81 -56.34 9.28
N ASN A 514 -22.43 -56.42 8.02
CA ASN A 514 -21.26 -55.69 7.52
C ASN A 514 -21.55 -54.18 7.46
N THR A 515 -20.57 -53.37 7.83
CA THR A 515 -20.61 -51.90 7.75
C THR A 515 -19.37 -51.41 7.01
N TRP A 516 -19.40 -50.19 6.47
CA TRP A 516 -18.26 -49.69 5.70
C TRP A 516 -17.07 -49.41 6.62
N GLY A 517 -15.99 -50.18 6.47
CA GLY A 517 -14.77 -50.16 7.28
C GLY A 517 -14.85 -50.91 8.62
N SER A 518 -15.94 -51.65 8.90
CA SER A 518 -16.16 -52.36 10.17
C SER A 518 -17.32 -53.36 10.06
N TYR A 519 -17.62 -54.14 11.11
CA TYR A 519 -18.81 -55.01 11.18
C TYR A 519 -19.53 -54.88 12.52
N GLU A 520 -20.82 -55.25 12.56
CA GLU A 520 -21.68 -55.27 13.75
C GLU A 520 -22.23 -56.69 13.98
N CYS A 521 -21.99 -57.28 15.15
CA CYS A 521 -22.57 -58.57 15.55
C CYS A 521 -23.74 -58.36 16.51
N THR A 522 -24.83 -59.10 16.34
CA THR A 522 -26.04 -59.03 17.17
C THR A 522 -26.44 -60.43 17.65
N CYS A 523 -26.96 -60.57 18.87
CA CYS A 523 -27.52 -61.84 19.38
C CYS A 523 -29.06 -61.83 19.28
N SER A 524 -29.68 -63.01 19.21
CA SER A 524 -31.14 -63.17 19.26
C SER A 524 -31.74 -62.66 20.58
N SER A 525 -33.01 -62.25 20.52
CA SER A 525 -33.73 -61.47 21.55
C SER A 525 -33.61 -62.05 22.97
N ASP A 526 -33.11 -61.20 23.88
CA ASP A 526 -32.80 -61.38 25.31
C ASP A 526 -31.37 -61.81 25.70
N LEU A 527 -30.40 -61.78 24.77
CA LEU A 527 -28.98 -62.09 25.03
C LEU A 527 -28.02 -60.91 24.71
N LEU A 528 -26.90 -60.81 25.44
CA LEU A 528 -25.87 -59.75 25.25
C LEU A 528 -24.60 -60.33 24.62
N TYR A 529 -24.10 -59.71 23.54
CA TYR A 529 -22.93 -60.18 22.77
C TYR A 529 -21.61 -59.72 23.41
N MET A 530 -20.66 -60.64 23.61
CA MET A 530 -19.33 -60.35 24.15
C MET A 530 -18.24 -60.54 23.08
N ARG A 531 -17.63 -59.43 22.63
CA ARG A 531 -16.73 -59.37 21.47
C ARG A 531 -15.41 -60.14 21.63
N ASP A 532 -14.84 -60.20 22.84
CA ASP A 532 -13.55 -60.87 23.10
C ASP A 532 -13.64 -62.40 23.08
N HIS A 533 -14.85 -62.95 23.21
CA HIS A 533 -15.11 -64.39 23.31
C HIS A 533 -16.17 -64.89 22.32
N ASP A 534 -16.69 -64.04 21.43
CA ASP A 534 -17.65 -64.38 20.38
C ASP A 534 -18.84 -65.24 20.91
N THR A 535 -19.50 -64.78 21.99
CA THR A 535 -20.58 -65.52 22.70
C THR A 535 -21.72 -64.63 23.21
N CYS A 536 -22.92 -65.21 23.42
CA CYS A 536 -24.16 -64.54 23.88
C CYS A 536 -24.60 -65.05 25.28
N ILE A 537 -25.06 -64.17 26.20
CA ILE A 537 -25.40 -64.52 27.61
C ILE A 537 -26.80 -64.01 28.05
N SER A 538 -27.55 -64.78 28.88
CA SER A 538 -28.95 -64.54 29.28
C SER A 538 -29.18 -63.73 30.57
N LYS A 539 -30.41 -63.19 30.72
CA LYS A 539 -30.78 -62.21 31.76
C LYS A 539 -32.05 -62.62 32.55
N ARG A 540 -31.96 -63.46 33.60
CA ARG A 540 -33.02 -63.59 34.64
C ARG A 540 -32.50 -64.02 36.02
N VAL A 541 -32.94 -63.31 37.08
CA VAL A 541 -33.02 -63.75 38.48
C VAL A 541 -34.37 -63.32 39.06
N ALA A 542 -34.99 -64.19 39.87
CA ALA A 542 -36.37 -64.18 40.35
C ALA A 542 -36.66 -63.29 41.59
N GLU A 543 -37.93 -62.87 41.71
CA GLU A 543 -38.55 -62.07 42.77
C GLU A 543 -38.71 -62.79 44.12
N THR A 544 -38.72 -62.06 45.26
CA THR A 544 -39.91 -61.86 46.12
C THR A 544 -39.65 -60.98 47.36
N LYS A 545 -40.75 -60.46 47.89
CA LYS A 545 -40.97 -59.23 48.68
C LYS A 545 -40.63 -59.30 50.18
N SER A 546 -40.45 -58.09 50.73
CA SER A 546 -40.92 -57.59 52.04
C SER A 546 -40.00 -57.70 53.26
N ALA A 547 -39.29 -56.60 53.56
CA ALA A 547 -39.05 -56.12 54.93
C ALA A 547 -38.64 -54.63 54.90
N TRP A 548 -39.65 -53.75 54.89
CA TRP A 548 -39.56 -52.30 54.72
C TRP A 548 -39.22 -51.52 56.02
N THR A 549 -38.49 -52.12 56.96
CA THR A 549 -38.23 -51.51 58.29
C THR A 549 -36.75 -51.32 58.66
N ALA A 550 -35.81 -51.88 57.89
CA ALA A 550 -34.36 -51.72 58.15
C ALA A 550 -33.69 -50.56 57.38
N VAL A 551 -34.36 -50.01 56.36
CA VAL A 551 -33.77 -48.99 55.46
C VAL A 551 -33.88 -47.57 56.04
N TRP A 552 -34.87 -47.29 56.90
CA TRP A 552 -35.05 -45.96 57.50
C TRP A 552 -34.00 -45.59 58.57
N ILE A 553 -33.37 -46.58 59.23
CA ILE A 553 -32.34 -46.32 60.25
C ILE A 553 -30.97 -46.00 59.60
N ILE A 554 -30.68 -46.58 58.43
CA ILE A 554 -29.42 -46.36 57.70
C ILE A 554 -29.44 -45.00 56.98
N ILE A 555 -30.61 -44.58 56.47
CA ILE A 555 -30.76 -43.29 55.79
C ILE A 555 -30.63 -42.10 56.76
N LEU A 556 -31.11 -42.21 58.00
CA LEU A 556 -30.95 -41.16 59.03
C LEU A 556 -29.51 -41.05 59.57
N GLY A 557 -28.77 -42.16 59.65
CA GLY A 557 -27.37 -42.16 60.09
C GLY A 557 -26.40 -41.52 59.08
N LEU A 558 -26.66 -41.70 57.78
CA LEU A 558 -25.83 -41.13 56.71
C LEU A 558 -26.06 -39.62 56.52
N ALA A 559 -27.26 -39.12 56.83
CA ALA A 559 -27.58 -37.69 56.73
C ALA A 559 -26.82 -36.82 57.76
N MET A 560 -26.57 -37.35 58.97
CA MET A 560 -25.84 -36.63 60.03
C MET A 560 -24.32 -36.55 59.78
N ALA A 561 -23.73 -37.56 59.13
CA ALA A 561 -22.30 -37.58 58.80
C ALA A 561 -21.95 -36.63 57.63
N ALA A 562 -22.85 -36.48 56.66
CA ALA A 562 -22.66 -35.59 55.51
C ALA A 562 -22.68 -34.09 55.91
N ALA A 563 -23.50 -33.70 56.89
CA ALA A 563 -23.58 -32.33 57.37
C ALA A 563 -22.31 -31.85 58.11
N GLY A 564 -21.62 -32.75 58.82
CA GLY A 564 -20.37 -32.45 59.51
C GLY A 564 -19.18 -32.25 58.58
N ALA A 565 -19.11 -33.01 57.48
CA ALA A 565 -18.02 -32.93 56.50
C ALA A 565 -18.09 -31.64 55.65
N TYR A 566 -19.31 -31.17 55.34
CA TYR A 566 -19.54 -29.99 54.51
C TYR A 566 -19.10 -28.67 55.18
N LEU A 567 -19.22 -28.57 56.51
CA LEU A 567 -18.78 -27.37 57.26
C LEU A 567 -17.24 -27.24 57.36
N VAL A 568 -16.51 -28.36 57.34
CA VAL A 568 -15.03 -28.36 57.39
C VAL A 568 -14.43 -28.04 56.01
N TYR A 569 -15.07 -28.52 54.94
CA TYR A 569 -14.67 -28.25 53.56
C TYR A 569 -14.73 -26.76 53.20
N LYS A 570 -15.77 -26.05 53.68
CA LYS A 570 -15.98 -24.62 53.40
C LYS A 570 -14.99 -23.69 54.12
N TYR A 571 -14.27 -24.15 55.14
CA TYR A 571 -13.37 -23.30 55.94
C TYR A 571 -11.91 -23.30 55.44
N ARG A 572 -11.47 -24.26 54.61
CA ARG A 572 -10.03 -24.54 54.41
C ARG A 572 -9.41 -24.12 53.06
N ILE A 573 -10.17 -23.61 52.09
CA ILE A 573 -9.63 -23.19 50.76
C ILE A 573 -9.61 -21.66 50.58
N ARG A 574 -9.53 -20.89 51.69
CA ARG A 574 -9.23 -19.44 51.60
C ARG A 574 -7.73 -19.11 51.61
N THR A 575 -6.83 -20.10 51.60
CA THR A 575 -5.38 -19.87 51.72
C THR A 575 -4.55 -20.97 51.04
N TYR A 576 -4.11 -20.78 49.79
CA TYR A 576 -2.73 -20.94 49.31
C TYR A 576 -2.63 -20.98 47.77
N MET A 577 -1.54 -20.40 47.26
CA MET A 577 -1.24 -20.18 45.84
C MET A 577 -0.17 -21.17 45.35
N ASP A 578 -0.35 -21.60 44.09
CA ASP A 578 0.61 -21.97 43.03
C ASP A 578 1.58 -23.16 43.12
N SER A 579 1.86 -23.67 41.90
CA SER A 579 2.98 -24.51 41.43
C SER A 579 2.89 -26.05 41.51
N GLU A 580 2.74 -26.63 40.31
CA GLU A 580 3.61 -27.65 39.66
C GLU A 580 2.94 -28.91 39.07
N ILE A 581 3.04 -28.96 37.71
CA ILE A 581 3.21 -30.10 36.79
C ILE A 581 1.94 -30.93 36.51
N ARG A 582 1.16 -30.68 35.45
CA ARG A 582 1.42 -30.69 33.98
C ARG A 582 1.57 -32.11 33.42
N ALA A 583 0.74 -32.44 32.42
CA ALA A 583 0.53 -33.73 31.71
C ALA A 583 -0.83 -34.34 32.14
N ILE A 584 -1.85 -34.51 31.31
CA ILE A 584 -1.91 -34.92 29.91
C ILE A 584 -3.24 -34.35 29.34
N MET A 585 -3.24 -33.94 28.07
CA MET A 585 -4.42 -33.56 27.24
C MET A 585 -4.94 -32.11 27.33
N ALA A 586 -4.11 -31.17 26.88
CA ALA A 586 -4.59 -29.93 26.25
C ALA A 586 -3.70 -29.56 25.05
N GLN A 587 -4.04 -30.07 23.87
CA GLN A 587 -4.03 -29.32 22.62
C GLN A 587 -4.71 -30.17 21.55
N TYR A 588 -5.94 -29.78 21.20
CA TYR A 588 -6.69 -29.91 19.95
C TYR A 588 -8.20 -29.98 20.30
N MET A 589 -8.81 -28.77 20.28
CA MET A 589 -10.16 -28.29 20.63
C MET A 589 -11.31 -29.29 20.90
N PRO A 590 -12.12 -28.99 21.95
CA PRO A 590 -13.57 -29.05 21.80
C PRO A 590 -14.32 -27.87 22.47
N LEU A 591 -15.54 -27.65 21.99
CA LEU A 591 -16.55 -26.71 22.48
C LEU A 591 -16.76 -26.81 24.00
N ASP A 592 -16.60 -25.68 24.71
CA ASP A 592 -17.10 -25.53 26.08
C ASP A 592 -18.62 -25.32 26.06
N ASN A 593 -19.32 -26.39 26.40
CA ASN A 593 -20.67 -26.34 26.96
C ASN A 593 -20.51 -26.71 28.45
N GLN A 594 -20.62 -25.73 29.35
CA GLN A 594 -20.85 -26.02 30.78
C GLN A 594 -22.34 -25.89 31.05
N SER A 595 -22.99 -27.03 31.23
CA SER A 595 -24.20 -27.15 32.05
C SER A 595 -23.79 -27.64 33.44
N GLU A 596 -23.87 -26.77 34.45
CA GLU A 596 -24.10 -27.21 35.82
C GLU A 596 -25.59 -27.04 36.16
N VAL A 597 -26.17 -28.08 36.74
CA VAL A 597 -27.57 -28.14 37.12
C VAL A 597 -27.82 -27.34 38.40
N VAL A 598 -28.88 -26.53 38.31
CA VAL A 598 -29.40 -25.48 39.19
C VAL A 598 -29.86 -25.98 40.56
N ASN A 599 -29.61 -25.15 41.58
CA ASN A 599 -29.98 -25.32 42.98
C ASN A 599 -31.38 -24.68 43.25
N HIS A 600 -32.21 -25.35 44.07
CA HIS A 600 -33.64 -25.07 44.27
C HIS A 600 -33.98 -23.70 44.94
N GLU A 601 -32.98 -22.95 45.41
CA GLU A 601 -33.15 -21.57 45.93
C GLU A 601 -33.30 -20.51 44.82
N GLU A 602 -32.82 -20.80 43.60
CA GLU A 602 -32.86 -19.85 42.48
C GLU A 602 -34.26 -19.73 41.84
N ILE A 603 -35.12 -20.75 42.04
CA ILE A 603 -36.48 -20.79 41.49
C ILE A 603 -37.41 -19.85 42.27
N GLU A 604 -37.34 -19.81 43.60
CA GLU A 604 -38.16 -18.88 44.41
C GLU A 604 -37.74 -17.40 44.23
N GLY A 605 -36.45 -17.14 43.98
CA GLY A 605 -35.95 -15.81 43.62
C GLY A 605 -36.40 -15.35 42.22
N ASN A 606 -36.34 -16.24 41.23
CA ASN A 606 -36.75 -15.94 39.86
C ASN A 606 -38.27 -15.75 39.70
N GLU A 607 -39.10 -16.51 40.42
CA GLU A 607 -40.56 -16.28 40.37
C GLU A 607 -40.97 -14.92 40.95
N ARG A 608 -40.28 -14.47 42.00
CA ARG A 608 -40.54 -13.15 42.62
C ARG A 608 -40.12 -12.01 41.69
N TRP A 609 -38.95 -12.14 41.05
CA TRP A 609 -38.46 -11.20 40.06
C TRP A 609 -39.32 -11.16 38.79
N LEU A 610 -39.80 -12.32 38.29
CA LEU A 610 -40.71 -12.38 37.13
C LEU A 610 -42.05 -11.70 37.39
N LYS A 611 -42.56 -11.77 38.62
CA LYS A 611 -43.79 -11.05 39.02
C LYS A 611 -43.58 -9.54 39.01
N GLU A 612 -42.49 -9.05 39.60
CA GLU A 612 -42.13 -7.62 39.59
C GLU A 612 -41.83 -7.12 38.16
N PHE A 613 -41.18 -7.94 37.34
CA PHE A 613 -40.86 -7.62 35.95
C PHE A 613 -42.13 -7.50 35.09
N ARG A 614 -43.11 -8.40 35.23
CA ARG A 614 -44.40 -8.29 34.51
C ARG A 614 -45.29 -7.14 35.01
N GLU A 615 -45.14 -6.74 36.27
CA GLU A 615 -45.85 -5.59 36.84
C GLU A 615 -45.17 -4.26 36.52
N SER A 616 -43.94 -4.28 35.99
CA SER A 616 -43.22 -3.10 35.51
C SER A 616 -44.05 -2.31 34.47
N PRO A 617 -44.21 -0.98 34.65
CA PRO A 617 -44.91 -0.14 33.68
C PRO A 617 -44.35 -0.26 32.26
N VAL A 618 -43.05 -0.52 32.11
CA VAL A 618 -42.37 -0.67 30.83
C VAL A 618 -42.80 -1.96 30.12
N VAL A 619 -42.93 -3.07 30.85
CA VAL A 619 -43.35 -4.36 30.27
C VAL A 619 -44.83 -4.34 29.91
N ARG A 620 -45.68 -3.68 30.73
CA ARG A 620 -47.08 -3.44 30.37
C ARG A 620 -47.24 -2.52 29.16
N PHE A 621 -46.37 -1.52 29.03
CA PHE A 621 -46.35 -0.67 27.84
C PHE A 621 -45.94 -1.44 26.58
N LEU A 622 -44.92 -2.30 26.67
CA LEU A 622 -44.50 -3.16 25.56
C LEU A 622 -45.57 -4.18 25.17
N ALA A 623 -46.23 -4.82 26.14
CA ALA A 623 -47.36 -5.71 25.87
C ALA A 623 -48.53 -4.98 25.20
N ARG A 624 -48.80 -3.73 25.60
CA ARG A 624 -49.82 -2.90 24.94
C ARG A 624 -49.40 -2.45 23.55
N ALA A 625 -48.11 -2.23 23.31
CA ALA A 625 -47.59 -1.88 21.99
C ALA A 625 -47.74 -3.06 21.01
N GLU A 626 -47.56 -4.31 21.46
CA GLU A 626 -47.80 -5.49 20.62
C GLU A 626 -49.28 -5.62 20.21
N GLU A 627 -50.23 -5.42 21.14
CA GLU A 627 -51.67 -5.38 20.84
C GLU A 627 -52.02 -4.29 19.80
N VAL A 628 -51.44 -3.09 19.94
CA VAL A 628 -51.69 -1.98 19.00
C VAL A 628 -51.13 -2.32 17.62
N LEU A 629 -49.97 -2.96 17.53
CA LEU A 629 -49.42 -3.39 16.25
C LEU A 629 -50.28 -4.49 15.60
N ASP A 630 -50.94 -5.36 16.37
CA ASP A 630 -51.92 -6.32 15.84
C ASP A 630 -53.16 -5.62 15.25
N GLU A 631 -53.70 -4.62 15.97
CA GLU A 631 -54.83 -3.80 15.47
C GLU A 631 -54.49 -3.02 14.19
N ILE A 632 -53.28 -2.46 14.10
CA ILE A 632 -52.81 -1.74 12.90
C ILE A 632 -52.73 -2.70 11.72
N ASN A 633 -52.15 -3.90 11.90
CA ASN A 633 -52.00 -4.86 10.82
C ASN A 633 -53.37 -5.35 10.30
N GLU A 634 -54.32 -5.63 11.19
CA GLU A 634 -55.70 -5.97 10.77
C GLU A 634 -56.37 -4.84 9.98
N THR A 635 -56.11 -3.59 10.36
CA THR A 635 -56.69 -2.41 9.71
C THR A 635 -56.11 -2.22 8.29
N GLU A 636 -54.79 -2.34 8.13
CA GLU A 636 -54.13 -2.23 6.83
C GLU A 636 -54.54 -3.35 5.85
N LEU A 637 -54.78 -4.56 6.36
CA LEU A 637 -55.29 -5.67 5.55
C LEU A 637 -56.72 -5.39 5.04
N LYS A 638 -57.58 -4.79 5.87
CA LYS A 638 -58.94 -4.39 5.48
C LYS A 638 -58.91 -3.28 4.42
N GLU A 639 -58.11 -2.24 4.63
CA GLU A 639 -58.00 -1.10 3.71
C GLU A 639 -57.53 -1.53 2.31
N ASN A 640 -56.65 -2.53 2.22
CA ASN A 640 -56.08 -3.00 0.96
C ASN A 640 -56.83 -4.15 0.28
N SER A 641 -58.00 -4.54 0.80
CA SER A 641 -58.78 -5.67 0.27
C SER A 641 -59.46 -5.40 -1.09
N GLU A 642 -59.58 -4.13 -1.50
CA GLU A 642 -60.25 -3.72 -2.74
C GLU A 642 -59.35 -2.85 -3.65
N PRO A 643 -58.92 -3.35 -4.82
CA PRO A 643 -58.18 -2.55 -5.81
C PRO A 643 -59.11 -1.67 -6.67
N PHE A 644 -58.55 -0.63 -7.29
CA PHE A 644 -59.27 0.38 -8.06
C PHE A 644 -60.07 -0.18 -9.25
N ARG A 645 -59.49 -1.11 -10.02
CA ARG A 645 -60.18 -1.74 -11.16
C ARG A 645 -61.05 -2.90 -10.68
N TRP A 646 -62.36 -2.73 -10.75
CA TRP A 646 -63.32 -3.74 -10.28
C TRP A 646 -63.16 -5.13 -10.95
N LYS A 647 -62.65 -5.17 -12.19
CA LYS A 647 -62.39 -6.41 -12.94
C LYS A 647 -61.27 -7.26 -12.32
N ASP A 648 -60.30 -6.62 -11.66
CA ASP A 648 -59.12 -7.27 -11.07
C ASP A 648 -59.37 -7.74 -9.62
N LYS A 649 -60.49 -7.30 -9.03
CA LYS A 649 -60.92 -7.63 -7.66
C LYS A 649 -61.04 -9.15 -7.43
N ARG A 650 -61.43 -9.91 -8.45
CA ARG A 650 -61.55 -11.39 -8.37
C ARG A 650 -60.18 -12.07 -8.25
N TYR A 651 -59.19 -11.58 -8.99
CA TYR A 651 -57.82 -12.11 -8.95
C TYR A 651 -57.06 -11.61 -7.71
N TRP A 652 -57.28 -10.36 -7.30
CA TRP A 652 -56.67 -9.79 -6.09
C TRP A 652 -57.05 -10.58 -4.82
N LYS A 653 -58.30 -11.04 -4.73
CA LYS A 653 -58.79 -11.87 -3.62
C LYS A 653 -58.31 -13.33 -3.66
N SER A 654 -57.82 -13.83 -4.78
CA SER A 654 -57.36 -15.23 -4.88
C SER A 654 -55.90 -15.45 -4.49
N ILE A 655 -55.12 -14.39 -4.27
CA ILE A 655 -53.70 -14.52 -3.92
C ILE A 655 -53.57 -14.65 -2.39
N PRO A 656 -52.89 -15.66 -1.83
CA PRO A 656 -52.69 -15.81 -0.38
C PRO A 656 -51.76 -14.73 0.19
N HIS A 657 -51.90 -14.40 1.48
CA HIS A 657 -50.99 -13.47 2.18
C HIS A 657 -49.65 -14.18 2.52
N VAL A 658 -48.56 -13.43 2.46
CA VAL A 658 -47.23 -13.92 2.87
C VAL A 658 -47.06 -13.65 4.37
N ILE A 659 -46.66 -14.65 5.14
CA ILE A 659 -46.44 -14.52 6.59
C ILE A 659 -45.04 -13.94 6.83
N GLY A 660 -44.96 -12.88 7.63
CA GLY A 660 -43.72 -12.25 8.05
C GLY A 660 -42.96 -13.05 9.14
N PRO A 661 -41.70 -12.67 9.43
CA PRO A 661 -40.88 -13.33 10.44
C PRO A 661 -41.45 -13.25 11.87
N ASP A 662 -42.32 -12.27 12.11
CA ASP A 662 -43.09 -12.04 13.34
C ASP A 662 -44.38 -12.90 13.41
N GLY A 663 -44.62 -13.74 12.40
CA GLY A 663 -45.81 -14.59 12.29
C GLY A 663 -47.06 -13.88 11.76
N ARG A 664 -46.98 -12.58 11.44
CA ARG A 664 -48.13 -11.79 11.00
C ARG A 664 -48.26 -11.77 9.47
N PRO A 665 -49.49 -11.82 8.91
CA PRO A 665 -49.67 -11.73 7.47
C PRO A 665 -49.34 -10.32 6.98
N MET A 666 -48.44 -10.20 5.99
CA MET A 666 -48.02 -8.91 5.45
C MET A 666 -49.13 -8.27 4.59
N PRO A 667 -49.48 -6.99 4.83
CA PRO A 667 -50.45 -6.26 4.03
C PRO A 667 -49.86 -5.89 2.67
N ARG A 668 -50.60 -6.20 1.59
CA ARG A 668 -50.21 -5.88 0.21
C ARG A 668 -50.94 -4.65 -0.25
N LYS A 669 -50.24 -3.65 -0.77
CA LYS A 669 -50.83 -2.37 -1.16
C LYS A 669 -51.64 -2.48 -2.45
N ALA A 670 -52.94 -2.25 -2.39
CA ALA A 670 -53.80 -2.25 -3.58
C ALA A 670 -53.73 -0.89 -4.28
N ILE A 671 -53.62 -0.86 -5.61
CA ILE A 671 -53.65 0.40 -6.38
C ILE A 671 -55.04 1.00 -6.22
N LYS A 672 -55.12 2.23 -5.70
CA LYS A 672 -56.40 2.90 -5.37
C LYS A 672 -56.82 3.94 -6.40
N THR A 673 -55.92 4.38 -7.28
CA THR A 673 -56.19 5.48 -8.21
C THR A 673 -55.99 5.07 -9.66
N LYS A 674 -56.75 5.71 -10.56
CA LYS A 674 -56.63 5.50 -12.01
C LYS A 674 -55.23 5.83 -12.52
N LYS A 675 -54.65 6.93 -12.02
CA LYS A 675 -53.35 7.45 -12.45
C LYS A 675 -52.21 6.46 -12.17
N GLU A 676 -52.13 5.92 -10.95
CA GLU A 676 -51.14 4.88 -10.61
C GLU A 676 -51.30 3.60 -11.44
N SER A 677 -52.55 3.21 -11.75
CA SER A 677 -52.81 2.05 -12.59
C SER A 677 -52.35 2.26 -14.04
N ASP A 678 -52.50 3.47 -14.56
CA ASP A 678 -52.18 3.79 -15.96
C ASP A 678 -50.66 4.02 -16.12
N ASP A 679 -49.99 4.60 -15.13
CA ASP A 679 -48.52 4.75 -15.11
C ASP A 679 -47.82 3.37 -15.09
N LYS A 680 -48.25 2.45 -14.21
CA LYS A 680 -47.68 1.09 -14.19
C LYS A 680 -47.96 0.28 -15.45
N PHE A 681 -49.10 0.53 -16.11
CA PHE A 681 -49.40 -0.10 -17.39
C PHE A 681 -48.52 0.47 -18.52
N SER A 682 -48.23 1.77 -18.48
CA SER A 682 -47.32 2.45 -19.42
C SER A 682 -45.89 1.92 -19.32
N ASP A 683 -45.40 1.67 -18.10
CA ASP A 683 -44.07 1.08 -17.87
C ASP A 683 -43.99 -0.36 -18.40
N PHE A 684 -45.04 -1.16 -18.17
CA PHE A 684 -45.11 -2.51 -18.72
C PHE A 684 -45.16 -2.50 -20.26
N ALA A 685 -45.93 -1.59 -20.86
CA ALA A 685 -46.01 -1.45 -22.31
C ALA A 685 -44.67 -1.00 -22.92
N ARG A 686 -43.94 -0.09 -22.25
CA ARG A 686 -42.59 0.33 -22.69
C ARG A 686 -41.61 -0.83 -22.68
N GLN A 687 -41.59 -1.66 -21.63
CA GLN A 687 -40.72 -2.83 -21.58
C GLN A 687 -41.07 -3.86 -22.66
N PHE A 688 -42.36 -4.06 -22.95
CA PHE A 688 -42.79 -5.06 -23.94
C PHE A 688 -42.54 -4.63 -25.39
N PHE A 689 -42.72 -3.34 -25.72
CA PHE A 689 -42.52 -2.85 -27.10
C PHE A 689 -41.06 -2.54 -27.44
N TYR A 690 -40.23 -2.11 -26.48
CA TYR A 690 -38.80 -1.90 -26.73
C TYR A 690 -38.00 -3.21 -26.93
N GLY A 691 -38.51 -4.35 -26.43
CA GLY A 691 -37.91 -5.67 -26.66
C GLY A 691 -38.11 -6.24 -28.08
N LEU A 692 -39.03 -5.70 -28.87
CA LEU A 692 -39.38 -6.22 -30.20
C LEU A 692 -38.75 -5.43 -31.37
N CYS A 693 -38.21 -4.22 -31.15
CA CYS A 693 -37.69 -3.36 -32.21
C CYS A 693 -36.18 -3.46 -32.47
N SER A 694 -35.43 -4.29 -31.72
CA SER A 694 -33.97 -4.45 -31.89
C SER A 694 -33.56 -5.44 -32.99
N HIS A 695 -34.51 -6.03 -33.74
CA HIS A 695 -34.21 -7.02 -34.79
C HIS A 695 -34.57 -6.63 -36.24
N ALA A 696 -35.00 -5.40 -36.52
CA ALA A 696 -35.25 -4.99 -37.90
C ALA A 696 -35.08 -3.48 -38.11
N ALA A 697 -33.94 -3.06 -38.68
CA ALA A 697 -33.85 -2.06 -39.76
C ALA A 697 -32.39 -1.62 -39.99
N ASN A 698 -31.76 -2.25 -40.97
CA ASN A 698 -30.70 -1.67 -41.79
C ASN A 698 -31.37 -1.29 -43.12
N ALA A 699 -30.99 -0.16 -43.72
CA ALA A 699 -31.30 0.35 -45.07
C ALA A 699 -32.26 1.57 -45.23
N GLN A 700 -31.70 2.55 -45.97
CA GLN A 700 -32.31 3.42 -47.00
C GLN A 700 -32.98 4.78 -46.68
N THR A 701 -32.23 5.83 -47.03
CA THR A 701 -32.54 7.00 -47.92
C THR A 701 -33.80 7.87 -47.74
N ARG A 702 -33.56 9.21 -47.67
CA ARG A 702 -34.18 10.40 -48.36
C ARG A 702 -35.69 10.34 -48.70
N SER A 703 -36.53 11.39 -48.58
CA SER A 703 -36.38 12.85 -48.51
C SER A 703 -37.78 13.54 -48.46
N GLU A 704 -37.80 14.86 -48.18
CA GLU A 704 -38.85 15.89 -48.51
C GLU A 704 -40.15 15.95 -47.65
N LEU A 705 -40.81 17.09 -47.34
CA LEU A 705 -40.75 18.51 -47.76
C LEU A 705 -41.56 19.41 -46.75
N THR A 706 -40.99 20.57 -46.36
CA THR A 706 -41.56 21.93 -46.00
C THR A 706 -42.77 22.10 -45.07
N LEU A 707 -42.79 23.04 -44.10
CA LEU A 707 -42.85 24.52 -44.27
C LEU A 707 -42.59 25.29 -42.94
N GLY A 708 -41.92 26.46 -42.99
CA GLY A 708 -42.31 27.61 -42.15
C GLY A 708 -41.29 28.34 -41.25
N HIS A 709 -40.45 29.21 -41.86
CA HIS A 709 -40.02 30.56 -41.40
C HIS A 709 -39.00 30.79 -40.24
N HIS A 710 -37.82 31.30 -40.65
CA HIS A 710 -36.97 32.40 -40.12
C HIS A 710 -36.75 32.56 -38.59
N ARG A 711 -35.55 32.75 -38.04
CA ARG A 711 -34.36 33.51 -38.50
C ARG A 711 -33.20 33.31 -37.49
N GLY A 712 -31.96 33.14 -37.96
CA GLY A 712 -30.74 33.55 -37.25
C GLY A 712 -29.84 32.44 -36.67
N ASP A 713 -29.08 31.76 -37.53
CA ASP A 713 -27.93 30.96 -37.13
C ASP A 713 -26.84 31.84 -36.48
N LYS A 714 -26.59 31.63 -35.19
CA LYS A 714 -25.28 31.85 -34.58
C LYS A 714 -24.57 30.50 -34.59
N MET A 715 -23.36 30.48 -35.15
CA MET A 715 -22.43 29.35 -35.13
C MET A 715 -22.45 28.67 -33.76
N ALA A 716 -22.69 27.35 -33.76
CA ALA A 716 -22.51 26.51 -32.59
C ALA A 716 -21.08 26.70 -32.09
N VAL A 717 -20.95 27.40 -30.96
CA VAL A 717 -19.73 27.43 -30.16
C VAL A 717 -19.55 26.01 -29.64
N VAL A 718 -18.54 25.30 -30.15
CA VAL A 718 -18.05 24.07 -29.55
C VAL A 718 -17.61 24.43 -28.12
N THR A 719 -18.39 24.03 -27.13
CA THR A 719 -18.04 24.21 -25.72
C THR A 719 -16.85 23.30 -25.36
N PRO A 720 -15.80 23.82 -24.70
CA PRO A 720 -14.64 23.02 -24.32
C PRO A 720 -15.00 22.00 -23.23
N VAL A 721 -14.63 20.75 -23.48
CA VAL A 721 -15.08 19.52 -22.78
C VAL A 721 -14.78 19.58 -21.27
N ALA A 722 -15.82 19.45 -20.43
CA ALA A 722 -15.75 19.50 -18.96
C ALA A 722 -15.14 18.24 -18.28
N GLY A 723 -14.61 17.31 -19.07
CA GLY A 723 -14.26 15.95 -18.66
C GLY A 723 -15.29 14.93 -19.16
N ARG A 724 -15.02 13.64 -18.97
CA ARG A 724 -15.95 12.55 -19.27
C ARG A 724 -16.91 12.38 -18.10
N GLU A 725 -18.22 12.50 -18.34
CA GLU A 725 -19.24 12.23 -17.35
C GLU A 725 -19.35 10.72 -17.07
N LEU A 726 -19.45 10.35 -15.79
CA LEU A 726 -19.66 8.96 -15.40
C LEU A 726 -21.11 8.53 -15.64
N THR A 727 -21.29 7.31 -16.14
CA THR A 727 -22.62 6.70 -16.30
C THR A 727 -23.24 6.36 -14.95
N ASN A 728 -24.58 6.39 -14.86
CA ASN A 728 -25.33 6.14 -13.63
C ASN A 728 -24.89 7.04 -12.46
N PRO A 729 -24.98 8.38 -12.59
CA PRO A 729 -24.69 9.26 -11.47
C PRO A 729 -25.70 9.04 -10.32
N PRO A 730 -25.35 9.42 -9.08
CA PRO A 730 -26.29 9.41 -7.97
C PRO A 730 -27.58 10.18 -8.25
N SER A 731 -28.69 9.73 -7.65
CA SER A 731 -30.01 10.33 -7.90
C SER A 731 -30.31 11.58 -7.07
N ASP A 732 -29.44 11.86 -6.10
CA ASP A 732 -29.47 13.03 -5.21
C ASP A 732 -28.02 13.50 -4.97
N GLY A 733 -27.87 14.62 -4.25
CA GLY A 733 -26.61 15.34 -4.12
C GLY A 733 -25.42 14.46 -3.74
N ILE A 734 -24.25 14.76 -4.31
CA ILE A 734 -23.01 14.02 -4.06
C ILE A 734 -22.30 14.62 -2.87
N SER A 735 -21.95 13.81 -1.87
CA SER A 735 -21.33 14.30 -0.63
C SER A 735 -19.80 14.22 -0.64
N ASN A 736 -19.21 13.15 -1.21
CA ASN A 736 -17.76 13.05 -1.36
C ASN A 736 -17.33 12.09 -2.49
N LEU A 737 -16.08 12.25 -2.92
CA LEU A 737 -15.37 11.42 -3.89
C LEU A 737 -14.02 10.99 -3.32
N ARG A 738 -13.65 9.71 -3.44
CA ARG A 738 -12.31 9.22 -3.09
C ARG A 738 -11.81 8.23 -4.11
N PHE A 739 -10.62 8.46 -4.64
CA PHE A 739 -9.90 7.44 -5.40
C PHE A 739 -9.21 6.44 -4.47
N SER A 740 -9.01 5.22 -4.98
CA SER A 740 -8.17 4.21 -4.33
C SER A 740 -6.69 4.61 -4.38
N ASN A 741 -5.94 4.17 -3.37
CA ASN A 741 -4.48 4.25 -3.34
C ASN A 741 -3.82 3.07 -4.07
N HIS A 742 -4.59 2.16 -4.66
CA HIS A 742 -4.09 0.94 -5.31
C HIS A 742 -4.48 0.86 -6.80
N SER A 743 -5.67 1.36 -7.17
CA SER A 743 -6.21 1.36 -8.53
C SER A 743 -6.93 2.66 -8.90
N ASP A 744 -7.47 2.73 -10.12
CA ASP A 744 -8.33 3.83 -10.60
C ASP A 744 -9.80 3.68 -10.18
N ASN A 745 -10.08 2.84 -9.17
CA ASN A 745 -11.40 2.75 -8.57
C ASN A 745 -11.76 4.04 -7.81
N LEU A 746 -13.03 4.44 -7.89
CA LEU A 746 -13.58 5.64 -7.28
C LEU A 746 -14.78 5.26 -6.40
N LEU A 747 -14.72 5.62 -5.11
CA LEU A 747 -15.86 5.58 -4.20
C LEU A 747 -16.57 6.92 -4.20
N VAL A 748 -17.89 6.85 -4.22
CA VAL A 748 -18.80 8.00 -4.27
C VAL A 748 -19.85 7.84 -3.19
N SER A 749 -19.94 8.80 -2.29
CA SER A 749 -21.02 8.88 -1.30
C SER A 749 -22.06 9.93 -1.72
N SER A 750 -23.35 9.65 -1.49
CA SER A 750 -24.45 10.55 -1.88
C SER A 750 -25.54 10.64 -0.81
N TRP A 751 -26.31 11.73 -0.91
CA TRP A 751 -27.52 12.00 -0.14
C TRP A 751 -28.68 11.04 -0.47
N ASP A 752 -28.60 10.34 -1.61
CA ASP A 752 -29.54 9.27 -1.98
C ASP A 752 -29.40 8.00 -1.12
N LYS A 753 -28.52 8.04 -0.12
CA LYS A 753 -28.22 6.99 0.86
C LYS A 753 -27.42 5.83 0.27
N ILE A 754 -26.80 6.00 -0.90
CA ILE A 754 -26.04 4.94 -1.54
C ILE A 754 -24.56 5.34 -1.64
N VAL A 755 -23.67 4.39 -1.34
CA VAL A 755 -22.25 4.45 -1.75
C VAL A 755 -22.09 3.65 -3.03
N ARG A 756 -21.47 4.27 -4.04
CA ARG A 756 -21.20 3.63 -5.33
C ARG A 756 -19.71 3.44 -5.54
N LEU A 757 -19.35 2.28 -6.04
CA LEU A 757 -17.99 1.95 -6.48
C LEU A 757 -17.94 1.98 -8.00
N TYR A 758 -17.11 2.85 -8.56
CA TYR A 758 -16.87 2.93 -10.00
C TYR A 758 -15.46 2.49 -10.35
N ASP A 759 -15.32 1.92 -11.54
CA ASP A 759 -14.08 1.98 -12.30
C ASP A 759 -14.05 3.30 -13.07
N ALA A 760 -13.27 4.27 -12.60
CA ALA A 760 -13.26 5.59 -13.20
C ALA A 760 -12.50 5.64 -14.54
N SER A 761 -11.61 4.67 -14.82
CA SER A 761 -10.91 4.54 -16.11
C SER A 761 -11.83 3.99 -17.20
N GLU A 762 -12.63 2.98 -16.88
CA GLU A 762 -13.54 2.32 -17.84
C GLU A 762 -14.94 2.93 -17.87
N ASN A 763 -15.27 3.82 -16.92
CA ASN A 763 -16.60 4.41 -16.76
C ASN A 763 -17.69 3.35 -16.48
N VAL A 764 -17.40 2.45 -15.54
CA VAL A 764 -18.28 1.32 -15.21
C VAL A 764 -18.63 1.36 -13.72
N LEU A 765 -19.93 1.27 -13.40
CA LEU A 765 -20.39 1.05 -12.03
C LEU A 765 -20.14 -0.42 -11.65
N ARG A 766 -19.37 -0.65 -10.59
CA ARG A 766 -18.98 -1.98 -10.12
C ARG A 766 -19.86 -2.51 -8.97
N GLY A 767 -20.41 -1.63 -8.14
CA GLY A 767 -21.25 -2.04 -7.01
C GLY A 767 -21.89 -0.87 -6.28
N GLU A 768 -22.94 -1.16 -5.51
CA GLU A 768 -23.72 -0.19 -4.74
C GLU A 768 -23.97 -0.71 -3.32
N PHE A 769 -23.92 0.17 -2.32
CA PHE A 769 -24.13 -0.15 -0.90
C PHE A 769 -25.18 0.81 -0.35
N THR A 770 -26.27 0.30 0.21
CA THR A 770 -27.42 1.11 0.64
C THR A 770 -27.44 1.32 2.15
N HIS A 771 -27.59 2.57 2.58
CA HIS A 771 -27.55 2.98 3.98
C HIS A 771 -28.93 3.44 4.48
N GLY A 772 -29.09 3.54 5.81
CA GLY A 772 -30.34 4.01 6.43
C GLY A 772 -30.59 5.52 6.26
N GLY A 773 -29.51 6.28 6.00
CA GLY A 773 -29.52 7.73 5.85
C GLY A 773 -28.46 8.21 4.85
N ALA A 774 -28.50 9.51 4.54
CA ALA A 774 -27.58 10.15 3.61
C ALA A 774 -26.12 9.85 3.97
N VAL A 775 -25.31 9.42 3.01
CA VAL A 775 -23.90 9.11 3.25
C VAL A 775 -23.11 10.40 3.09
N LEU A 776 -22.34 10.78 4.10
CA LEU A 776 -21.66 12.09 4.16
C LEU A 776 -20.18 12.02 3.80
N ASP A 777 -19.56 10.85 3.96
CA ASP A 777 -18.17 10.61 3.60
C ASP A 777 -17.89 9.12 3.41
N CYS A 778 -16.83 8.81 2.66
CA CYS A 778 -16.32 7.46 2.44
C CYS A 778 -14.79 7.49 2.28
N CYS A 779 -14.13 6.36 2.49
CA CYS A 779 -12.69 6.20 2.24
C CYS A 779 -12.35 4.74 1.88
N PHE A 780 -11.23 4.54 1.20
CA PHE A 780 -10.71 3.20 0.88
C PHE A 780 -9.83 2.65 2.00
N HIS A 781 -9.95 1.33 2.22
CA HIS A 781 -8.94 0.52 2.91
C HIS A 781 -7.96 -0.04 1.89
N ASP A 782 -8.49 -0.73 0.89
CA ASP A 782 -7.79 -1.34 -0.25
C ASP A 782 -8.77 -1.49 -1.44
N ASP A 783 -8.37 -2.14 -2.53
CA ASP A 783 -9.26 -2.35 -3.68
C ASP A 783 -10.40 -3.36 -3.45
N ASN A 784 -10.43 -4.03 -2.30
CA ASN A 784 -11.46 -5.02 -1.94
C ASN A 784 -12.41 -4.51 -0.84
N SER A 785 -12.05 -3.42 -0.16
CA SER A 785 -12.82 -2.91 0.97
C SER A 785 -12.65 -1.41 1.22
N GLY A 786 -13.65 -0.81 1.83
CA GLY A 786 -13.65 0.60 2.22
C GLY A 786 -14.54 0.86 3.43
N PHE A 787 -14.70 2.12 3.77
CA PHE A 787 -15.51 2.55 4.90
C PHE A 787 -16.43 3.70 4.51
N SER A 788 -17.55 3.82 5.21
CA SER A 788 -18.54 4.88 4.99
C SER A 788 -19.04 5.46 6.31
N ALA A 789 -19.36 6.75 6.26
CA ALA A 789 -19.92 7.54 7.34
C ALA A 789 -21.27 8.11 6.90
N SER A 790 -22.32 7.81 7.65
CA SER A 790 -23.70 8.17 7.29
C SER A 790 -24.40 9.02 8.35
N ALA A 791 -25.43 9.73 7.90
CA ALA A 791 -26.37 10.48 8.71
C ALA A 791 -27.33 9.59 9.52
N ASP A 792 -27.29 8.26 9.33
CA ASP A 792 -27.90 7.29 10.25
C ASP A 792 -27.04 7.01 11.49
N ASN A 793 -25.99 7.81 11.69
CA ASN A 793 -25.03 7.77 12.79
C ASN A 793 -24.09 6.55 12.79
N ALA A 794 -24.16 5.66 11.80
CA ALA A 794 -23.33 4.47 11.75
C ALA A 794 -22.07 4.66 10.88
N VAL A 795 -21.01 3.95 11.30
CA VAL A 795 -19.76 3.75 10.57
C VAL A 795 -19.77 2.32 10.05
N ARG A 796 -19.67 2.14 8.73
CA ARG A 796 -19.72 0.81 8.11
C ARG A 796 -18.44 0.50 7.35
N ARG A 797 -18.03 -0.77 7.39
CA ARG A 797 -17.08 -1.38 6.46
C ARG A 797 -17.84 -1.92 5.27
N LEU A 798 -17.36 -1.62 4.07
CA LEU A 798 -17.88 -2.09 2.80
C LEU A 798 -16.89 -3.11 2.25
N VAL A 799 -17.36 -4.29 1.86
CA VAL A 799 -16.55 -5.34 1.23
C VAL A 799 -17.05 -5.52 -0.20
N PHE A 800 -16.23 -5.10 -1.17
CA PHE A 800 -16.65 -4.93 -2.55
C PHE A 800 -16.94 -6.25 -3.25
N ASN A 801 -16.04 -7.24 -3.09
CA ASN A 801 -16.16 -8.52 -3.79
C ASN A 801 -17.39 -9.34 -3.39
N GLN A 802 -17.96 -9.08 -2.20
CA GLN A 802 -19.10 -9.80 -1.66
C GLN A 802 -20.36 -8.93 -1.59
N GLU A 803 -20.26 -7.66 -2.02
CA GLU A 803 -21.31 -6.64 -1.84
C GLU A 803 -21.89 -6.62 -0.41
N ARG A 804 -21.01 -6.84 0.58
CA ARG A 804 -21.39 -6.94 2.00
C ARG A 804 -21.05 -5.64 2.73
N GLU A 805 -21.93 -5.23 3.63
CA GLU A 805 -21.66 -4.17 4.60
C GLU A 805 -21.67 -4.71 6.03
N ASP A 806 -20.68 -4.28 6.84
CA ASP A 806 -20.56 -4.61 8.26
C ASP A 806 -20.59 -3.31 9.08
N ILE A 807 -21.42 -3.21 10.11
CA ILE A 807 -21.44 -2.03 11.01
C ILE A 807 -20.24 -2.13 11.96
N LEU A 808 -19.28 -1.22 11.82
CA LEU A 808 -18.13 -1.12 12.74
C LEU A 808 -18.52 -0.49 14.07
N GLY A 809 -19.46 0.44 14.06
CA GLY A 809 -19.97 1.10 15.25
C GLY A 809 -20.84 2.31 14.92
N SER A 810 -21.17 3.10 15.94
CA SER A 810 -22.04 4.27 15.80
C SER A 810 -21.63 5.46 16.66
N HIS A 811 -22.16 6.62 16.28
CA HIS A 811 -22.10 7.88 16.99
C HIS A 811 -23.48 8.26 17.53
N ASP A 812 -23.55 9.30 18.37
CA ASP A 812 -24.84 9.79 18.91
C ASP A 812 -25.53 10.80 17.97
N ALA A 813 -24.85 11.17 16.89
CA ALA A 813 -25.34 12.08 15.84
C ALA A 813 -24.67 11.75 14.50
N PRO A 814 -25.07 12.38 13.38
CA PRO A 814 -24.57 12.09 12.04
C PRO A 814 -23.05 12.08 11.95
N VAL A 815 -22.49 11.03 11.35
CA VAL A 815 -21.04 10.90 11.14
C VAL A 815 -20.67 11.72 9.91
N ARG A 816 -19.93 12.81 10.13
CA ARG A 816 -19.64 13.76 9.06
C ARG A 816 -18.46 13.34 8.18
N CYS A 817 -17.42 12.76 8.76
CA CYS A 817 -16.17 12.49 8.05
C CYS A 817 -15.50 11.21 8.53
N ILE A 818 -14.76 10.55 7.64
CA ILE A 818 -14.08 9.29 7.90
C ILE A 818 -12.77 9.21 7.11
N GLU A 819 -11.69 8.74 7.77
CA GLU A 819 -10.39 8.49 7.13
C GLU A 819 -9.78 7.19 7.67
N TYR A 820 -9.04 6.49 6.81
CA TYR A 820 -8.29 5.30 7.18
C TYR A 820 -6.79 5.61 7.32
N SER A 821 -6.18 5.18 8.43
CA SER A 821 -4.73 5.27 8.65
C SER A 821 -4.03 4.01 8.17
N TYR A 822 -3.30 4.10 7.06
CA TYR A 822 -2.41 3.03 6.62
C TYR A 822 -1.23 2.81 7.57
N ALA A 823 -0.88 3.81 8.38
CA ALA A 823 0.25 3.74 9.32
C ALA A 823 -0.09 2.97 10.60
N THR A 824 -1.31 3.13 11.13
CA THR A 824 -1.74 2.46 12.37
C THR A 824 -2.75 1.33 12.14
N GLY A 825 -3.30 1.21 10.94
CA GLY A 825 -4.36 0.26 10.61
C GLY A 825 -5.72 0.60 11.23
N GLN A 826 -5.96 1.86 11.60
CA GLN A 826 -7.18 2.31 12.29
C GLN A 826 -8.04 3.21 11.40
N VAL A 827 -9.35 3.15 11.60
CA VAL A 827 -10.32 4.08 11.01
C VAL A 827 -10.61 5.20 12.01
N VAL A 828 -10.66 6.44 11.55
CA VAL A 828 -11.01 7.59 12.38
C VAL A 828 -12.27 8.23 11.82
N SER A 829 -13.30 8.37 12.65
CA SER A 829 -14.55 9.03 12.30
C SER A 829 -14.78 10.27 13.16
N GLY A 830 -15.33 11.33 12.55
CA GLY A 830 -15.73 12.55 13.23
C GLY A 830 -17.20 12.86 13.02
N SER A 831 -17.91 13.15 14.11
CA SER A 831 -19.36 13.34 14.12
C SER A 831 -19.79 14.71 14.65
N TRP A 832 -21.04 15.05 14.35
CA TRP A 832 -21.74 16.18 14.95
C TRP A 832 -22.17 15.93 16.40
N ASP A 833 -21.90 14.77 16.98
CA ASP A 833 -22.01 14.53 18.43
C ASP A 833 -20.86 15.17 19.22
N LYS A 834 -19.96 15.90 18.53
CA LYS A 834 -18.75 16.51 19.08
C LYS A 834 -17.73 15.49 19.56
N THR A 835 -17.66 14.32 18.93
CA THR A 835 -16.65 13.30 19.21
C THR A 835 -15.88 12.89 17.96
N LEU A 836 -14.64 12.47 18.19
CA LEU A 836 -13.89 11.60 17.30
C LEU A 836 -13.89 10.20 17.88
N LYS A 837 -14.12 9.18 17.05
CA LYS A 837 -13.96 7.79 17.44
C LYS A 837 -12.93 7.12 16.55
N CYS A 838 -12.06 6.32 17.16
CA CYS A 838 -11.09 5.50 16.46
C CYS A 838 -11.54 4.04 16.51
N TRP A 839 -11.44 3.33 15.39
CA TRP A 839 -11.92 1.97 15.24
C TRP A 839 -10.80 1.08 14.70
N ASP A 840 -10.70 -0.14 15.23
CA ASP A 840 -9.89 -1.22 14.67
C ASP A 840 -10.78 -2.05 13.72
N PRO A 841 -10.57 -1.96 12.39
CA PRO A 841 -11.38 -2.68 11.42
C PRO A 841 -11.15 -4.20 11.42
N ARG A 842 -10.13 -4.69 12.15
CA ARG A 842 -9.83 -6.14 12.30
C ARG A 842 -10.63 -6.79 13.43
N GLY A 843 -11.23 -6.00 14.32
CA GLY A 843 -12.07 -6.50 15.40
C GLY A 843 -13.27 -7.30 14.88
N ALA A 844 -13.64 -8.36 15.59
CA ALA A 844 -14.85 -9.13 15.29
C ALA A 844 -16.10 -8.24 15.42
N SER A 845 -17.16 -8.57 14.64
CA SER A 845 -18.43 -7.84 14.39
C SER A 845 -19.24 -7.30 15.60
N SER A 846 -18.74 -7.36 16.83
CA SER A 846 -19.36 -6.75 18.01
C SER A 846 -18.85 -5.31 18.21
N GLN A 847 -19.74 -4.33 18.27
CA GLN A 847 -19.45 -2.89 18.37
C GLN A 847 -18.49 -2.49 19.50
N GLU A 848 -18.43 -3.25 20.60
CA GLU A 848 -17.53 -2.96 21.73
C GLU A 848 -16.08 -3.38 21.48
N ARG A 849 -15.82 -4.32 20.56
CA ARG A 849 -14.46 -4.83 20.28
C ARG A 849 -13.72 -4.05 19.18
N THR A 850 -14.44 -3.27 18.38
CA THR A 850 -13.88 -2.46 17.30
C THR A 850 -13.51 -1.05 17.78
N LEU A 851 -14.18 -0.49 18.79
CA LEU A 851 -13.91 0.85 19.30
C LEU A 851 -12.59 0.89 20.08
N VAL A 852 -11.60 1.63 19.57
CA VAL A 852 -10.29 1.84 20.22
C VAL A 852 -10.37 2.97 21.25
N GLY A 853 -11.11 4.04 20.94
CA GLY A 853 -11.23 5.19 21.84
C GLY A 853 -12.18 6.26 21.32
N THR A 854 -12.71 7.05 22.25
CA THR A 854 -13.59 8.21 21.98
C THR A 854 -12.95 9.48 22.54
N TYR A 855 -12.88 10.52 21.72
CA TYR A 855 -12.18 11.77 22.03
C TYR A 855 -13.07 12.98 21.78
N THR A 856 -13.42 13.67 22.85
CA THR A 856 -14.33 14.83 22.81
C THR A 856 -13.70 16.01 22.07
N GLN A 857 -14.49 16.65 21.22
CA GLN A 857 -14.15 17.87 20.50
C GLN A 857 -14.90 19.07 21.10
N PRO A 858 -14.35 20.29 21.00
CA PRO A 858 -15.00 21.48 21.54
C PRO A 858 -16.34 21.77 20.84
N GLU A 859 -16.46 21.41 19.57
CA GLU A 859 -17.64 21.64 18.75
C GLU A 859 -17.83 20.51 17.73
N ARG A 860 -18.95 20.56 17.00
CA ARG A 860 -19.30 19.59 15.94
C ARG A 860 -18.16 19.47 14.93
N VAL A 861 -17.79 18.23 14.56
CA VAL A 861 -16.72 18.00 13.57
C VAL A 861 -17.25 18.27 12.16
N TYR A 862 -16.54 19.12 11.41
CA TYR A 862 -16.90 19.47 10.03
C TYR A 862 -16.04 18.79 8.99
N SER A 863 -14.75 18.64 9.27
CA SER A 863 -13.82 18.00 8.35
C SER A 863 -12.65 17.42 9.13
N LEU A 864 -12.10 16.34 8.60
CA LEU A 864 -10.99 15.58 9.14
C LEU A 864 -10.05 15.23 8.01
N SER A 865 -8.74 15.26 8.27
CA SER A 865 -7.73 14.81 7.33
C SER A 865 -6.55 14.17 8.08
N LEU A 866 -5.92 13.19 7.45
CA LEU A 866 -4.87 12.36 8.03
C LEU A 866 -3.61 12.41 7.17
N VAL A 867 -2.44 12.49 7.80
CA VAL A 867 -1.14 12.27 7.15
C VAL A 867 -0.17 11.57 8.09
N GLY A 868 0.36 10.41 7.66
CA GLY A 868 1.16 9.55 8.52
C GLY A 868 0.39 9.17 9.80
N ASN A 869 0.90 9.62 10.95
CA ASN A 869 0.26 9.42 12.26
C ASN A 869 -0.53 10.64 12.76
N ARG A 870 -0.52 11.77 12.03
CA ARG A 870 -1.20 13.00 12.47
C ARG A 870 -2.60 13.10 11.88
N VAL A 871 -3.56 13.44 12.74
CA VAL A 871 -4.95 13.70 12.36
C VAL A 871 -5.29 15.15 12.68
N VAL A 872 -5.80 15.87 11.68
CA VAL A 872 -6.21 17.26 11.79
C VAL A 872 -7.73 17.34 11.73
N VAL A 873 -8.32 17.99 12.72
CA VAL A 873 -9.76 18.00 12.98
C VAL A 873 -10.24 19.43 13.01
N ALA A 874 -11.11 19.80 12.07
CA ALA A 874 -11.73 21.11 12.02
C ALA A 874 -13.18 21.05 12.50
N THR A 875 -13.54 21.96 13.39
CA THR A 875 -14.84 21.98 14.08
C THR A 875 -15.65 23.26 13.78
N ALA A 876 -16.94 23.24 14.13
CA ALA A 876 -17.85 24.36 13.93
C ALA A 876 -17.41 25.66 14.64
N GLY A 877 -16.70 25.57 15.77
CA GLY A 877 -16.17 26.71 16.51
C GLY A 877 -14.91 27.34 15.92
N ARG A 878 -14.53 26.99 14.68
CA ARG A 878 -13.23 27.34 14.05
C ARG A 878 -12.01 26.80 14.81
N HIS A 879 -12.22 25.87 15.75
CA HIS A 879 -11.12 25.17 16.39
C HIS A 879 -10.56 24.11 15.45
N VAL A 880 -9.23 24.05 15.40
CA VAL A 880 -8.44 23.07 14.67
C VAL A 880 -7.57 22.33 15.66
N ASN A 881 -7.89 21.06 15.90
CA ASN A 881 -7.12 20.21 16.80
C ASN A 881 -6.27 19.25 15.96
N VAL A 882 -4.98 19.15 16.28
CA VAL A 882 -4.04 18.20 15.69
C VAL A 882 -3.72 17.15 16.72
N TYR A 883 -3.95 15.88 16.39
CA TYR A 883 -3.64 14.73 17.24
C TYR A 883 -2.58 13.86 16.59
N ASP A 884 -1.81 13.15 17.42
CA ASP A 884 -0.99 12.01 17.00
C ASP A 884 -1.76 10.73 17.34
N LEU A 885 -2.03 9.87 16.36
CA LEU A 885 -2.77 8.62 16.55
C LEU A 885 -2.10 7.66 17.52
N ARG A 886 -0.78 7.77 17.70
CA ARG A 886 -0.04 6.99 18.70
C ARG A 886 -0.32 7.46 20.13
N ASN A 887 -0.78 8.70 20.29
CA ASN A 887 -1.13 9.30 21.57
C ASN A 887 -2.31 10.26 21.43
N MET A 888 -3.52 9.71 21.47
CA MET A 888 -4.77 10.46 21.34
C MET A 888 -5.29 11.04 22.68
N SER A 889 -4.56 10.85 23.79
CA SER A 889 -5.00 11.32 25.12
C SER A 889 -5.27 12.83 25.16
N GLN A 890 -4.50 13.61 24.40
CA GLN A 890 -4.68 15.04 24.21
C GLN A 890 -4.18 15.45 22.82
N PRO A 891 -4.71 16.55 22.23
CA PRO A 891 -4.20 17.05 20.97
C PRO A 891 -2.76 17.55 21.14
N GLU A 892 -1.88 17.15 20.20
CA GLU A 892 -0.53 17.69 20.05
C GLU A 892 -0.58 19.22 19.92
N GLN A 893 -1.56 19.73 19.17
CA GLN A 893 -1.72 21.17 18.94
C GLN A 893 -3.20 21.56 18.96
N ARG A 894 -3.51 22.65 19.68
CA ARG A 894 -4.82 23.31 19.66
C ARG A 894 -4.66 24.66 18.99
N ARG A 895 -5.34 24.85 17.87
CA ARG A 895 -5.25 26.07 17.06
C ARG A 895 -6.66 26.61 16.79
N GLU A 896 -6.69 27.89 16.48
CA GLU A 896 -7.87 28.51 15.88
C GLU A 896 -7.59 28.71 14.38
N SER A 897 -8.62 28.56 13.55
CA SER A 897 -8.50 28.81 12.11
C SER A 897 -8.09 30.25 11.85
N SER A 898 -7.11 30.45 10.96
CA SER A 898 -6.72 31.78 10.47
C SER A 898 -7.79 32.42 9.58
N LEU A 899 -8.82 31.66 9.18
CA LEU A 899 -9.99 32.17 8.46
C LEU A 899 -11.06 32.67 9.43
N LYS A 900 -11.73 33.76 9.06
CA LYS A 900 -12.67 34.45 9.96
C LYS A 900 -14.04 33.77 10.03
N TYR A 901 -14.39 33.02 8.99
CA TYR A 901 -15.70 32.40 8.84
C TYR A 901 -15.64 30.88 9.01
N GLN A 902 -16.81 30.24 8.97
CA GLN A 902 -16.97 28.80 9.14
C GLN A 902 -16.00 28.01 8.25
N THR A 903 -15.28 27.05 8.83
CA THR A 903 -14.39 26.15 8.10
C THR A 903 -15.21 25.09 7.38
N ARG A 904 -14.85 24.76 6.13
CA ARG A 904 -15.63 23.84 5.29
C ARG A 904 -14.90 22.54 5.00
N CYS A 905 -13.61 22.60 4.75
CA CYS A 905 -12.74 21.45 4.48
C CYS A 905 -11.34 21.69 5.09
N VAL A 906 -10.71 20.64 5.59
CA VAL A 906 -9.28 20.58 5.91
C VAL A 906 -8.64 19.46 5.11
N GLN A 907 -7.45 19.69 4.55
CA GLN A 907 -6.68 18.66 3.86
C GLN A 907 -5.20 18.79 4.20
N CYS A 908 -4.58 17.71 4.67
CA CYS A 908 -3.15 17.67 4.96
C CYS A 908 -2.32 17.67 3.68
N TYR A 909 -1.13 18.26 3.73
CA TYR A 909 -0.18 18.12 2.63
C TYR A 909 0.29 16.67 2.53
N PRO A 910 0.43 16.11 1.32
CA PRO A 910 0.94 14.74 1.13
C PRO A 910 2.30 14.49 1.78
N ASN A 911 3.16 15.52 1.83
CA ASN A 911 4.49 15.45 2.43
C ASN A 911 4.52 15.56 3.97
N GLY A 912 3.37 15.73 4.63
CA GLY A 912 3.29 15.82 6.09
C GLY A 912 3.80 17.13 6.73
N THR A 913 4.03 18.18 5.94
CA THR A 913 4.57 19.46 6.45
C THR A 913 3.53 20.39 7.10
N GLY A 914 2.25 20.22 6.75
CA GLY A 914 1.16 21.09 7.21
C GLY A 914 -0.21 20.65 6.72
N TYR A 915 -1.14 21.59 6.65
CA TYR A 915 -2.49 21.41 6.11
C TYR A 915 -3.04 22.69 5.48
N ALA A 916 -4.02 22.53 4.58
CA ALA A 916 -4.81 23.61 4.00
C ALA A 916 -6.21 23.62 4.61
N LEU A 917 -6.73 24.81 4.91
CA LEU A 917 -8.09 25.03 5.41
C LEU A 917 -8.89 25.85 4.41
N SER A 918 -10.14 25.44 4.16
CA SER A 918 -11.10 26.21 3.36
C SER A 918 -12.21 26.79 4.23
N SER A 919 -12.83 27.87 3.77
CA SER A 919 -13.97 28.50 4.45
C SER A 919 -15.08 28.88 3.49
N VAL A 920 -16.27 29.12 4.05
CA VAL A 920 -17.44 29.67 3.35
C VAL A 920 -17.20 31.06 2.75
N GLU A 921 -16.15 31.77 3.18
CA GLU A 921 -15.80 33.10 2.65
C GLU A 921 -14.94 33.08 1.36
N GLY A 922 -14.92 31.98 0.59
CA GLY A 922 -14.17 31.94 -0.67
C GLY A 922 -12.66 32.12 -0.49
N ARG A 923 -12.10 31.57 0.60
CA ARG A 923 -10.68 31.63 0.95
C ARG A 923 -10.13 30.28 1.35
N VAL A 924 -8.83 30.14 1.14
CA VAL A 924 -8.01 29.03 1.63
C VAL A 924 -6.85 29.59 2.44
N ALA A 925 -6.56 28.98 3.58
CA ALA A 925 -5.40 29.26 4.41
C ALA A 925 -4.43 28.07 4.39
N MET A 926 -3.14 28.35 4.23
CA MET A 926 -2.07 27.36 4.31
C MET A 926 -1.40 27.47 5.68
N GLU A 927 -1.43 26.36 6.42
CA GLU A 927 -0.91 26.24 7.78
C GLU A 927 0.17 25.16 7.82
N PHE A 928 1.19 25.36 8.65
CA PHE A 928 2.30 24.41 8.81
C PHE A 928 2.34 23.85 10.23
N PHE A 929 2.76 22.59 10.39
CA PHE A 929 2.84 21.94 11.71
C PHE A 929 3.99 22.47 12.56
N ASP A 930 5.08 22.92 11.92
CA ASP A 930 6.22 23.55 12.58
C ASP A 930 5.79 24.84 13.31
N LEU A 931 5.98 24.86 14.63
CA LEU A 931 5.65 25.96 15.52
C LEU A 931 6.75 27.02 15.64
N SER A 932 7.92 26.80 15.02
CA SER A 932 9.00 27.78 14.97
C SER A 932 8.56 29.09 14.31
N GLU A 933 9.15 30.22 14.69
CA GLU A 933 8.85 31.51 14.07
C GLU A 933 9.06 31.50 12.54
N SER A 934 10.10 30.80 12.08
CA SER A 934 10.35 30.54 10.66
C SER A 934 9.25 29.72 9.98
N GLY A 935 8.71 28.69 10.63
CA GLY A 935 7.60 27.89 10.10
C GLY A 935 6.28 28.68 10.09
N GLN A 936 6.02 29.45 11.15
CA GLN A 936 4.81 30.24 11.29
C GLN A 936 4.78 31.44 10.32
N SER A 937 5.92 32.06 10.01
CA SER A 937 6.01 33.15 9.01
C SER A 937 5.68 32.71 7.59
N LYS A 938 5.75 31.41 7.28
CA LYS A 938 5.36 30.85 5.97
C LYS A 938 3.84 30.80 5.79
N LYS A 939 3.06 30.89 6.88
CA LYS A 939 1.59 30.86 6.83
C LYS A 939 1.04 32.00 6.01
N TYR A 940 0.00 31.71 5.24
CA TYR A 940 -0.70 32.75 4.48
C TYR A 940 -2.10 32.28 4.09
N ALA A 941 -2.98 33.23 3.79
CA ALA A 941 -4.31 32.97 3.28
C ALA A 941 -4.57 33.79 2.02
N PHE A 942 -5.36 33.25 1.10
CA PHE A 942 -5.65 33.88 -0.18
C PHE A 942 -7.12 33.69 -0.60
N LYS A 943 -7.56 34.53 -1.53
CA LYS A 943 -8.92 34.50 -2.10
C LYS A 943 -8.92 33.60 -3.34
N CYS A 944 -9.92 32.74 -3.50
CA CYS A 944 -9.95 31.75 -4.60
C CYS A 944 -11.27 31.65 -5.37
N HIS A 945 -12.44 31.68 -4.71
CA HIS A 945 -13.75 31.52 -5.35
C HIS A 945 -14.61 32.77 -5.13
N ARG A 946 -14.30 33.82 -5.90
CA ARG A 946 -14.95 35.14 -5.81
C ARG A 946 -15.15 35.74 -7.20
N LYS A 947 -16.25 36.45 -7.39
CA LYS A 947 -16.59 37.13 -8.64
C LYS A 947 -17.02 38.57 -8.36
N SER A 948 -16.41 39.52 -9.02
CA SER A 948 -16.85 40.93 -8.96
C SER A 948 -17.87 41.18 -10.06
N GLU A 949 -19.13 41.40 -9.69
CA GLU A 949 -20.22 41.75 -10.62
C GLU A 949 -20.89 43.05 -10.18
N ALA A 950 -21.09 43.98 -11.13
CA ALA A 950 -21.79 45.25 -10.91
C ALA A 950 -21.30 46.06 -9.68
N GLY A 951 -19.99 46.03 -9.39
CA GLY A 951 -19.38 46.72 -8.25
C GLY A 951 -19.59 46.05 -6.89
N ARG A 952 -20.11 44.81 -6.86
CA ARG A 952 -20.24 43.97 -5.66
C ARG A 952 -19.39 42.71 -5.81
N ASP A 953 -18.62 42.38 -4.77
CA ASP A 953 -17.89 41.12 -4.68
C ASP A 953 -18.82 40.01 -4.20
N ILE A 954 -19.22 39.11 -5.11
CA ILE A 954 -19.93 37.88 -4.78
C ILE A 954 -18.89 36.84 -4.34
N VAL A 955 -19.11 36.26 -3.16
CA VAL A 955 -18.19 35.33 -2.51
C VAL A 955 -18.87 33.97 -2.40
N TYR A 956 -18.18 32.93 -2.87
CA TYR A 956 -18.72 31.57 -2.87
C TYR A 956 -17.96 30.69 -1.87
N PRO A 957 -18.65 29.77 -1.17
CA PRO A 957 -17.99 28.78 -0.33
C PRO A 957 -17.01 27.89 -1.11
N VAL A 958 -15.93 27.47 -0.44
CA VAL A 958 -14.97 26.50 -0.97
C VAL A 958 -15.23 25.14 -0.31
N ASN A 959 -15.92 24.25 -1.01
CA ASN A 959 -16.40 23.00 -0.44
C ASN A 959 -15.30 21.97 -0.21
N THR A 960 -14.29 21.95 -1.07
CA THR A 960 -13.31 20.86 -1.12
C THR A 960 -11.92 21.33 -1.57
N ILE A 961 -10.90 20.66 -1.06
CA ILE A 961 -9.49 20.82 -1.45
C ILE A 961 -8.94 19.41 -1.71
N ALA A 962 -8.28 19.22 -2.85
CA ALA A 962 -7.58 17.97 -3.18
C ALA A 962 -6.14 18.26 -3.57
N PHE A 963 -5.16 17.64 -2.91
CA PHE A 963 -3.76 17.75 -3.28
C PHE A 963 -3.42 16.76 -4.40
N HIS A 964 -2.59 17.19 -5.34
CA HIS A 964 -1.95 16.32 -6.30
C HIS A 964 -0.89 15.48 -5.57
N PRO A 965 -0.93 14.13 -5.65
CA PRO A 965 -0.08 13.27 -4.84
C PRO A 965 1.42 13.40 -5.18
N VAL A 966 1.76 13.61 -6.46
CA VAL A 966 3.15 13.75 -6.92
C VAL A 966 3.71 15.17 -6.72
N TYR A 967 3.04 16.21 -7.24
CA TYR A 967 3.61 17.56 -7.31
C TYR A 967 3.42 18.43 -6.06
N GLY A 968 2.55 18.03 -5.12
CA GLY A 968 2.23 18.83 -3.93
C GLY A 968 1.45 20.13 -4.21
N THR A 969 1.04 20.38 -5.45
CA THR A 969 0.05 21.40 -5.82
C THR A 969 -1.35 20.92 -5.44
N PHE A 970 -2.34 21.80 -5.46
CA PHE A 970 -3.70 21.43 -5.04
C PHE A 970 -4.80 22.11 -5.85
N ALA A 971 -5.93 21.43 -5.97
CA ALA A 971 -7.15 21.93 -6.58
C ALA A 971 -8.16 22.35 -5.50
N THR A 972 -8.91 23.41 -5.77
CA THR A 972 -10.01 23.89 -4.93
C THR A 972 -11.30 23.90 -5.73
N GLY A 973 -12.38 23.37 -5.15
CA GLY A 973 -13.73 23.37 -5.73
C GLY A 973 -14.65 24.33 -4.99
N GLY A 974 -15.30 25.23 -5.70
CA GLY A 974 -16.21 26.23 -5.13
C GLY A 974 -17.65 26.11 -5.60
N CYS A 975 -18.55 26.77 -4.88
CA CYS A 975 -19.95 26.91 -5.30
C CYS A 975 -20.14 27.85 -6.51
N ASP A 976 -19.07 28.46 -7.02
CA ASP A 976 -19.09 29.20 -8.28
C ASP A 976 -19.09 28.29 -9.53
N GLY A 977 -19.00 26.96 -9.32
CA GLY A 977 -18.92 25.96 -10.37
C GLY A 977 -17.55 25.87 -11.02
N PHE A 978 -16.51 26.45 -10.41
CA PHE A 978 -15.14 26.39 -10.92
C PHE A 978 -14.25 25.49 -10.06
N VAL A 979 -13.27 24.89 -10.74
CA VAL A 979 -12.13 24.23 -10.10
C VAL A 979 -10.87 25.01 -10.43
N ASN A 980 -10.15 25.49 -9.41
CA ASN A 980 -8.91 26.22 -9.55
C ASN A 980 -7.74 25.38 -9.04
N VAL A 981 -6.64 25.32 -9.80
CA VAL A 981 -5.39 24.63 -9.40
C VAL A 981 -4.36 25.66 -8.94
N TRP A 982 -3.70 25.38 -7.83
CA TRP A 982 -2.82 26.30 -7.12
C TRP A 982 -1.46 25.67 -6.83
N ASP A 983 -0.44 26.51 -6.91
CA ASP A 983 0.89 26.25 -6.37
C ASP A 983 1.00 26.92 -5.00
N GLY A 984 0.99 26.12 -3.95
CA GLY A 984 1.10 26.59 -2.57
C GLY A 984 2.45 27.21 -2.24
N ASN A 985 3.53 26.75 -2.88
CA ASN A 985 4.87 27.24 -2.59
C ASN A 985 5.12 28.59 -3.26
N ASN A 986 4.66 28.74 -4.51
CA ASN A 986 4.78 29.97 -5.28
C ASN A 986 3.62 30.95 -5.09
N LYS A 987 2.61 30.57 -4.28
CA LYS A 987 1.42 31.39 -3.96
C LYS A 987 0.68 31.87 -5.21
N LYS A 988 0.57 31.01 -6.24
CA LYS A 988 0.04 31.37 -7.56
C LYS A 988 -1.00 30.38 -8.05
N ARG A 989 -2.04 30.87 -8.72
CA ARG A 989 -2.97 30.03 -9.49
C ARG A 989 -2.29 29.53 -10.76
N LEU A 990 -2.23 28.23 -10.94
CA LEU A 990 -1.67 27.58 -12.13
C LEU A 990 -2.68 27.52 -13.26
N TYR A 991 -3.89 27.06 -12.94
CA TYR A 991 -4.92 26.78 -13.93
C TYR A 991 -6.33 26.97 -13.35
N GLN A 992 -7.31 27.25 -14.21
CA GLN A 992 -8.73 27.27 -13.87
C GLN A 992 -9.47 26.48 -14.94
N TYR A 993 -10.21 25.47 -14.52
CA TYR A 993 -11.00 24.64 -15.43
C TYR A 993 -12.25 25.36 -15.93
N SER A 994 -12.83 24.86 -17.02
CA SER A 994 -14.11 25.34 -17.52
C SER A 994 -15.19 25.18 -16.46
N LYS A 995 -16.20 26.07 -16.52
CA LYS A 995 -17.29 26.08 -15.55
C LYS A 995 -18.12 24.79 -15.68
N TYR A 996 -18.41 24.18 -14.53
CA TYR A 996 -19.29 23.03 -14.42
C TYR A 996 -20.77 23.44 -14.31
N PRO A 997 -21.71 22.51 -14.57
CA PRO A 997 -23.14 22.79 -14.57
C PRO A 997 -23.65 23.44 -13.27
N THR A 998 -23.16 22.97 -12.12
CA THR A 998 -23.52 23.49 -10.80
C THR A 998 -22.30 23.52 -9.87
N SER A 999 -22.55 23.71 -8.57
CA SER A 999 -21.54 23.78 -7.52
C SER A 999 -20.63 22.56 -7.47
N ILE A 1000 -19.37 22.77 -7.08
CA ILE A 1000 -18.43 21.66 -6.88
C ILE A 1000 -18.58 21.17 -5.45
N ALA A 1001 -19.07 19.94 -5.27
CA ALA A 1001 -19.26 19.35 -3.96
C ALA A 1001 -17.98 18.68 -3.43
N ALA A 1002 -17.28 17.94 -4.30
CA ALA A 1002 -16.11 17.16 -3.94
C ALA A 1002 -15.11 17.00 -5.11
N LEU A 1003 -13.84 16.80 -4.76
CA LEU A 1003 -12.72 16.58 -5.69
C LEU A 1003 -11.83 15.45 -5.15
N SER A 1004 -11.31 14.62 -6.05
CA SER A 1004 -10.26 13.66 -5.71
C SER A 1004 -9.30 13.45 -6.89
N PHE A 1005 -8.01 13.45 -6.61
CA PHE A 1005 -7.00 12.97 -7.55
C PHE A 1005 -6.83 11.46 -7.41
N SER A 1006 -6.55 10.79 -8.53
CA SER A 1006 -6.04 9.41 -8.58
C SER A 1006 -4.64 9.32 -7.97
N ARG A 1007 -4.20 8.11 -7.63
CA ARG A 1007 -2.89 7.86 -6.98
C ARG A 1007 -1.70 8.47 -7.72
N ASP A 1008 -1.69 8.37 -9.05
CA ASP A 1008 -0.61 8.93 -9.89
C ASP A 1008 -0.87 10.40 -10.27
N GLY A 1009 -2.04 10.94 -9.92
CA GLY A 1009 -2.48 12.29 -10.23
C GLY A 1009 -2.88 12.51 -11.68
N ARG A 1010 -2.93 11.47 -12.52
CA ARG A 1010 -3.30 11.58 -13.94
C ARG A 1010 -4.78 11.83 -14.14
N LEU A 1011 -5.63 11.32 -13.26
CA LEU A 1011 -7.07 11.55 -13.26
C LEU A 1011 -7.49 12.48 -12.11
N LEU A 1012 -8.43 13.37 -12.38
CA LEU A 1012 -9.14 14.19 -11.41
C LEU A 1012 -10.65 13.96 -11.56
N ALA A 1013 -11.29 13.47 -10.49
CA ALA A 1013 -12.73 13.32 -10.39
C ALA A 1013 -13.34 14.57 -9.75
N VAL A 1014 -14.45 15.05 -10.33
CA VAL A 1014 -15.14 16.27 -9.94
C VAL A 1014 -16.64 16.00 -9.81
N ALA A 1015 -17.17 16.17 -8.60
CA ALA A 1015 -18.60 16.10 -8.34
C ALA A 1015 -19.22 17.48 -8.54
N SER A 1016 -19.96 17.64 -9.64
CA SER A 1016 -20.80 18.81 -9.90
C SER A 1016 -22.16 18.52 -9.29
N SER A 1017 -22.38 19.00 -8.07
CA SER A 1017 -23.62 18.78 -7.32
C SER A 1017 -23.99 20.00 -6.49
N TYR A 1018 -25.28 20.35 -6.48
CA TYR A 1018 -25.74 21.53 -5.76
C TYR A 1018 -25.65 21.33 -4.25
N THR A 1019 -25.02 22.28 -3.55
CA THR A 1019 -24.71 22.13 -2.11
C THR A 1019 -25.61 22.98 -1.20
N TYR A 1020 -26.78 23.37 -1.70
CA TYR A 1020 -27.78 24.16 -0.96
C TYR A 1020 -27.27 25.52 -0.45
N GLU A 1021 -26.23 26.08 -1.08
CA GLU A 1021 -25.62 27.34 -0.65
C GLU A 1021 -26.54 28.57 -0.77
N GLU A 1022 -27.57 28.50 -1.63
CA GLU A 1022 -28.59 29.55 -1.79
C GLU A 1022 -29.99 29.08 -1.31
N GLY A 1023 -30.06 27.96 -0.57
CA GLY A 1023 -31.31 27.30 -0.20
C GLY A 1023 -31.97 26.57 -1.38
N ASP A 1024 -33.25 26.24 -1.24
CA ASP A 1024 -33.99 25.47 -2.25
C ASP A 1024 -34.20 26.28 -3.52
N LYS A 1025 -33.56 25.84 -4.61
CA LYS A 1025 -33.77 26.41 -5.96
C LYS A 1025 -33.69 25.31 -7.01
N PRO A 1026 -34.31 25.49 -8.18
CA PRO A 1026 -34.03 24.65 -9.34
C PRO A 1026 -32.53 24.74 -9.70
N HIS A 1027 -31.91 23.58 -9.94
CA HIS A 1027 -30.52 23.48 -10.35
C HIS A 1027 -30.37 22.38 -11.41
N GLU A 1028 -29.23 22.41 -12.11
CA GLU A 1028 -28.83 21.36 -13.05
C GLU A 1028 -28.65 20.02 -12.30
N PRO A 1029 -28.83 18.87 -12.98
CA PRO A 1029 -28.69 17.55 -12.36
C PRO A 1029 -27.29 17.30 -11.82
N ASP A 1030 -27.22 16.48 -10.77
CA ASP A 1030 -25.95 16.07 -10.16
C ASP A 1030 -25.19 15.13 -11.09
N ALA A 1031 -23.90 15.39 -11.28
CA ALA A 1031 -23.05 14.64 -12.20
C ALA A 1031 -21.60 14.52 -11.69
N ILE A 1032 -20.93 13.45 -12.10
CA ILE A 1032 -19.52 13.22 -11.79
C ILE A 1032 -18.73 13.25 -13.08
N PHE A 1033 -17.71 14.10 -13.12
CA PHE A 1033 -16.82 14.22 -14.26
C PHE A 1033 -15.43 13.70 -13.91
N VAL A 1034 -14.90 12.81 -14.71
CA VAL A 1034 -13.51 12.36 -14.62
C VAL A 1034 -12.74 12.98 -15.78
N ARG A 1035 -11.66 13.71 -15.46
CA ARG A 1035 -10.75 14.26 -16.46
C ARG A 1035 -9.37 13.65 -16.37
N SER A 1036 -8.73 13.53 -17.52
CA SER A 1036 -7.26 13.42 -17.57
C SER A 1036 -6.66 14.80 -17.32
N VAL A 1037 -5.61 14.82 -16.52
CA VAL A 1037 -4.92 16.01 -16.05
C VAL A 1037 -3.58 16.09 -16.77
N ASN A 1038 -3.34 17.20 -17.47
CA ASN A 1038 -2.06 17.43 -18.12
C ASN A 1038 -1.06 18.00 -17.11
N GLU A 1039 0.22 17.60 -17.21
CA GLU A 1039 1.26 18.11 -16.31
C GLU A 1039 1.34 19.64 -16.31
N VAL A 1040 1.10 20.29 -17.45
CA VAL A 1040 1.17 21.76 -17.58
C VAL A 1040 0.15 22.48 -16.67
N GLU A 1041 -0.95 21.82 -16.33
CA GLU A 1041 -2.03 22.37 -15.51
C GLU A 1041 -1.73 22.30 -14.01
N VAL A 1042 -0.97 21.28 -13.58
CA VAL A 1042 -0.76 20.93 -12.17
C VAL A 1042 0.69 21.03 -11.69
N LYS A 1043 1.68 21.05 -12.59
CA LYS A 1043 3.09 21.11 -12.23
C LYS A 1043 3.49 22.54 -11.84
N PRO A 1044 4.23 22.72 -10.73
CA PRO A 1044 4.80 24.00 -10.34
C PRO A 1044 5.60 24.63 -11.48
N LYS A 1045 5.37 25.92 -11.73
CA LYS A 1045 6.19 26.67 -12.70
C LYS A 1045 7.44 27.18 -12.00
N PRO A 1046 8.63 27.10 -12.62
CA PRO A 1046 9.85 27.66 -12.04
C PRO A 1046 9.66 29.17 -11.80
N LYS A 1047 10.19 29.67 -10.67
CA LYS A 1047 10.21 31.12 -10.41
C LYS A 1047 11.08 31.79 -11.47
N VAL A 1048 10.46 32.57 -12.35
CA VAL A 1048 11.18 33.45 -13.27
C VAL A 1048 11.61 34.66 -12.46
N TYR A 1049 12.90 34.75 -12.14
CA TYR A 1049 13.47 36.00 -11.63
C TYR A 1049 13.48 37.01 -12.77
N PRO A 1050 12.94 38.23 -12.59
CA PRO A 1050 13.12 39.26 -13.59
C PRO A 1050 14.62 39.50 -13.76
N ASN A 1051 15.11 39.44 -15.00
CA ASN A 1051 16.49 39.80 -15.31
C ASN A 1051 16.78 41.17 -14.68
N PRO A 1052 17.94 41.36 -14.01
CA PRO A 1052 18.35 42.68 -13.60
C PRO A 1052 18.36 43.58 -14.84
N ALA A 1053 17.71 44.73 -14.74
CA ALA A 1053 17.71 45.72 -15.81
C ALA A 1053 19.17 46.05 -16.16
N THR A 1054 19.49 45.95 -17.45
CA THR A 1054 20.80 46.23 -18.06
C THR A 1054 21.38 47.57 -17.64
#